data_AF-A0A2E6SXI8-F1
#
_entry.id   AF-A0A2E6SXI8-F1
#
_cell.length_a   1.000
_cell.length_b   1.000
_cell.length_c   1.000
_cell.angle_alpha   90.00
_cell.angle_beta   90.00
_cell.angle_gamma   90.00
#
_symmetry.space_group_name_H-M   'P 1'
#
loop_
_entity.id
_entity.type
_entity.pdbx_description
1 polymer ?
#
loop_
_entity_poly.entity_id
_entity_poly.type
_entity_poly.pdbx_seq_one_letter_code
_entity_poly.pdbx_strand_id
1 'polypeptide(L)'
;MMKRVCFILIFLFVVLLPVRAQLFELDTLPQFDFIRYDLNKLSVKDTSTLGAFFDKMWTFESTQKGKVKILHIGDSHIQAGYFSGKVRECLHKGLGCGTRERGFVFPFGLAHTNGPMNYAAKYSGNWQGFKSASNNVYADWGISGITAATKDDSTTLKIYSNNHTFDAYTFKKVKFFYQDENNAFDIQLKTDRTDSIYSAFDEYGCYKVFSFPTSVDTLYFTFIKDSMDTESELSIQGIELQSDYPGITYSEVGVNGAKVKSFLRCNDFNSQLATLNPDLVVISLGVNDAYNLNFDPEVFYNHYDSLLRMVKTTLPFANVLLTTPGDGKRHKKTPLRENLYIRNVILKLAKNYNAAVWDFFKIMGGLTSVNKWHEADLVSFDFLHFNERGYHLQGELLYTALASSYNQYTHPRRVRPLIIRDGVNYENFFTNIFLYNSNDPMFFSHYLFWTFFSIFFLFYALLYRKKYLRSLYLFIISLFFYYKAGGVYFVLLIVSTIFDFFIGKKIFKSQGSIHRKQWLILSVTLNLLLLFFFKYSMFFIGLVNSILGTHLEVFNVFAGLGNLFSQGSFDIHEIILPVGISFYTFQTISYTVDLYRKKLKPVDNIIDFGFYVSFFPQLVAGPIVRASEFIPQLKQEYKLSYQTFSRAGLLIIGGLFKKMVISDYISSNFVDRVFEAPLKYSGFENLLGAYGYAIQIYCDFSAYSDIAIGLALLMGFKLPQNFNQPYLSTSITDFWRRWHMSLSNWLKDYLYVPLGGNRKGKIRTYINLFITMLLGGLWHGANIKFVIWGGLHGLALGIHKFSKSLIPSHSNKPRIFMKLIGWLITFHFVVFCWLFFRAPDYETISLMLAQIGTNFGLEHAFEYLFAPDYSPIFLLMLMGFLLHLIPDKYELKIQHVFANRWWPALGITAILMVVVIYQFKSSEIQPFIYFQF
;
A
#
# COMPACT_ATOMS: atom_id res chain seq x y z
N MET A 1 -35.85 19.09 -16.65
CA MET A 1 -35.93 18.11 -15.53
C MET A 1 -35.03 16.90 -15.74
N MET A 2 -35.12 16.16 -16.85
CA MET A 2 -34.28 14.97 -17.18
C MET A 2 -32.77 15.12 -16.97
N LYS A 3 -32.20 16.32 -17.15
CA LYS A 3 -30.75 16.59 -17.02
C LYS A 3 -30.28 16.82 -15.58
N ARG A 4 -31.16 17.24 -14.67
CA ARG A 4 -30.90 17.23 -13.22
C ARG A 4 -31.03 15.83 -12.68
N VAL A 5 -31.98 15.08 -13.22
CA VAL A 5 -32.21 13.67 -12.92
C VAL A 5 -31.02 12.80 -13.37
N CYS A 6 -30.39 12.97 -14.53
CA CYS A 6 -29.18 12.19 -14.86
C CYS A 6 -27.98 12.47 -13.95
N PHE A 7 -27.72 13.72 -13.55
CA PHE A 7 -26.60 14.03 -12.67
C PHE A 7 -26.87 13.58 -11.23
N ILE A 8 -28.11 13.79 -10.75
CA ILE A 8 -28.58 13.28 -9.45
C ILE A 8 -28.69 11.76 -9.47
N LEU A 9 -29.01 11.12 -10.60
CA LEU A 9 -29.05 9.66 -10.75
C LEU A 9 -27.65 9.08 -10.83
N ILE A 10 -26.70 9.67 -11.56
CA ILE A 10 -25.30 9.18 -11.53
C ILE A 10 -24.71 9.39 -10.13
N PHE A 11 -25.03 10.51 -9.48
CA PHE A 11 -24.59 10.81 -8.11
C PHE A 11 -25.27 9.92 -7.06
N LEU A 12 -26.58 9.69 -7.15
CA LEU A 12 -27.31 8.71 -6.33
C LEU A 12 -26.85 7.30 -6.65
N PHE A 13 -26.51 6.96 -7.89
CA PHE A 13 -26.02 5.65 -8.27
C PHE A 13 -24.62 5.40 -7.69
N VAL A 14 -23.74 6.40 -7.65
CA VAL A 14 -22.45 6.32 -6.95
C VAL A 14 -22.62 6.25 -5.42
N VAL A 15 -23.63 6.93 -4.85
CA VAL A 15 -23.95 6.88 -3.40
C VAL A 15 -24.73 5.62 -3.00
N LEU A 16 -25.48 5.00 -3.92
CA LEU A 16 -26.31 3.80 -3.71
C LEU A 16 -25.62 2.51 -4.16
N LEU A 17 -24.46 2.57 -4.82
CA LEU A 17 -23.63 1.38 -4.99
C LEU A 17 -23.24 0.92 -3.58
N PRO A 18 -23.62 -0.31 -3.17
CA PRO A 18 -23.05 -0.92 -2.00
C PRO A 18 -21.63 -1.34 -2.39
N VAL A 19 -20.72 -0.38 -2.51
CA VAL A 19 -19.30 -0.69 -2.50
C VAL A 19 -19.02 -1.05 -1.06
N ARG A 20 -18.99 -2.35 -0.75
CA ARG A 20 -18.28 -2.85 0.42
C ARG A 20 -16.79 -2.58 0.19
N ALA A 21 -16.40 -1.30 0.21
CA ALA A 21 -15.07 -0.91 0.58
C ALA A 21 -15.05 -1.06 2.10
N GLN A 22 -14.84 -2.29 2.52
CA GLN A 22 -14.49 -2.56 3.88
C GLN A 22 -13.08 -1.96 3.99
N LEU A 23 -13.04 -0.71 4.49
CA LEU A 23 -11.82 0.01 4.78
C LEU A 23 -11.03 -0.85 5.76
N PHE A 24 -9.98 -1.47 5.28
CA PHE A 24 -9.06 -2.17 6.14
C PHE A 24 -7.80 -1.37 6.26
N GLU A 25 -7.91 -0.35 7.11
CA GLU A 25 -6.76 0.07 7.89
C GLU A 25 -6.28 -1.19 8.66
N LEU A 26 -5.07 -1.65 8.35
CA LEU A 26 -4.24 -2.18 9.42
C LEU A 26 -4.07 -0.98 10.34
N ASP A 27 -4.66 -1.05 11.53
CA ASP A 27 -4.50 -0.03 12.55
C ASP A 27 -3.01 0.32 12.62
N THR A 28 -2.69 1.62 12.56
CA THR A 28 -1.32 2.07 12.81
C THR A 28 -0.93 1.53 14.18
N LEU A 29 0.11 0.70 14.26
CA LEU A 29 0.54 0.03 15.50
C LEU A 29 0.65 1.07 16.63
N PRO A 30 -0.22 1.10 17.65
CA PRO A 30 -0.21 2.13 18.67
C PRO A 30 1.20 2.31 19.26
N GLN A 31 1.69 3.55 19.40
CA GLN A 31 3.03 3.84 19.93
C GLN A 31 2.96 4.22 21.40
N PHE A 32 3.71 3.48 22.23
CA PHE A 32 3.88 3.73 23.65
C PHE A 32 5.38 3.89 23.97
N ASP A 33 5.77 4.95 24.65
CA ASP A 33 7.17 5.26 25.00
C ASP A 33 7.89 4.14 25.79
N PHE A 34 7.13 3.34 26.54
CA PHE A 34 7.63 2.24 27.36
C PHE A 34 7.80 0.92 26.61
N ILE A 35 7.27 0.79 25.39
CA ILE A 35 7.42 -0.40 24.55
C ILE A 35 8.68 -0.25 23.70
N ARG A 36 9.49 -1.31 23.68
CA ARG A 36 10.76 -1.37 22.94
C ARG A 36 10.54 -1.85 21.50
N TYR A 37 9.94 -1.00 20.67
CA TYR A 37 9.70 -1.29 19.24
C TYR A 37 11.00 -1.55 18.47
N ASP A 38 12.11 -0.91 18.87
CA ASP A 38 13.45 -1.14 18.31
C ASP A 38 13.92 -2.60 18.48
N LEU A 39 13.36 -3.31 19.47
CA LEU A 39 13.63 -4.72 19.75
C LEU A 39 12.57 -5.66 19.15
N ASN A 40 11.53 -5.14 18.49
CA ASN A 40 10.45 -5.95 17.92
C ASN A 40 10.87 -6.64 16.62
N LYS A 41 11.71 -7.66 16.74
CA LYS A 41 12.24 -8.46 15.63
C LYS A 41 12.36 -9.92 16.03
N LEU A 42 12.39 -10.80 15.02
CA LEU A 42 12.66 -12.22 15.24
C LEU A 42 14.18 -12.44 15.37
N SER A 43 14.60 -13.03 16.48
CA SER A 43 15.97 -13.51 16.65
C SER A 43 16.08 -14.88 15.99
N VAL A 44 16.92 -14.99 14.97
CA VAL A 44 17.21 -16.24 14.25
C VAL A 44 18.68 -16.60 14.36
N LYS A 45 19.01 -17.89 14.15
CA LYS A 45 20.41 -18.34 14.10
C LYS A 45 21.08 -17.85 12.80
N ASP A 46 20.37 -17.99 11.69
CA ASP A 46 20.76 -17.53 10.37
C ASP A 46 19.52 -17.36 9.47
N THR A 47 19.70 -16.90 8.23
CA THR A 47 18.61 -16.61 7.29
C THR A 47 17.81 -17.85 6.87
N SER A 48 18.32 -19.06 7.11
CA SER A 48 17.64 -20.32 6.79
C SER A 48 16.69 -20.79 7.89
N THR A 49 16.80 -20.25 9.12
CA THR A 49 15.99 -20.67 10.29
C THR A 49 14.48 -20.69 10.03
N LEU A 50 13.96 -19.74 9.24
CA LEU A 50 12.55 -19.68 8.79
C LEU A 50 12.41 -19.82 7.27
N GLY A 51 13.48 -20.22 6.58
CA GLY A 51 13.57 -20.19 5.12
C GLY A 51 12.49 -21.01 4.42
N ALA A 52 12.27 -22.27 4.83
CA ALA A 52 11.26 -23.14 4.20
C ALA A 52 9.83 -22.59 4.35
N PHE A 53 9.48 -22.09 5.53
CA PHE A 53 8.22 -21.41 5.79
C PHE A 53 8.07 -20.14 4.93
N PHE A 54 9.10 -19.31 4.87
CA PHE A 54 9.09 -18.09 4.06
C PHE A 54 9.08 -18.36 2.55
N ASP A 55 9.74 -19.41 2.08
CA ASP A 55 9.66 -19.86 0.69
C ASP A 55 8.23 -20.29 0.35
N LYS A 56 7.55 -21.01 1.26
CA LYS A 56 6.14 -21.38 1.05
C LYS A 56 5.20 -20.18 1.08
N MET A 57 5.42 -19.23 2.00
CA MET A 57 4.72 -17.94 2.00
C MET A 57 4.94 -17.17 0.71
N TRP A 58 6.19 -17.14 0.21
CA TRP A 58 6.54 -16.53 -1.06
C TRP A 58 5.87 -17.21 -2.24
N THR A 59 5.86 -18.54 -2.30
CA THR A 59 5.11 -19.26 -3.33
C THR A 59 3.63 -18.89 -3.28
N PHE A 60 3.03 -18.86 -2.10
CA PHE A 60 1.64 -18.45 -1.95
C PHE A 60 1.41 -17.00 -2.42
N GLU A 61 2.19 -16.04 -1.95
CA GLU A 61 2.07 -14.63 -2.36
C GLU A 61 2.26 -14.45 -3.87
N SER A 62 3.35 -15.01 -4.40
CA SER A 62 3.76 -14.84 -5.80
C SER A 62 2.90 -15.62 -6.79
N THR A 63 2.23 -16.70 -6.39
CA THR A 63 1.44 -17.54 -7.31
C THR A 63 -0.05 -17.59 -6.99
N GLN A 64 -0.47 -17.19 -5.78
CA GLN A 64 -1.81 -17.41 -5.22
C GLN A 64 -2.23 -18.89 -5.23
N LYS A 65 -1.25 -19.80 -5.14
CA LYS A 65 -1.46 -21.25 -5.06
C LYS A 65 -0.79 -21.83 -3.81
N GLY A 66 -1.30 -22.98 -3.37
CA GLY A 66 -0.79 -23.69 -2.20
C GLY A 66 -1.37 -23.18 -0.88
N LYS A 67 -1.07 -23.91 0.19
CA LYS A 67 -1.50 -23.59 1.54
C LYS A 67 -0.33 -23.45 2.48
N VAL A 68 -0.33 -22.40 3.28
CA VAL A 68 0.61 -22.20 4.38
C VAL A 68 -0.13 -22.47 5.68
N LYS A 69 0.35 -23.40 6.50
CA LYS A 69 -0.28 -23.79 7.75
C LYS A 69 0.56 -23.37 8.94
N ILE A 70 -0.05 -22.66 9.88
CA ILE A 70 0.56 -22.21 11.12
C ILE A 70 -0.24 -22.80 12.28
N LEU A 71 0.46 -23.39 13.25
CA LEU A 71 -0.10 -23.88 14.50
C LEU A 71 0.51 -23.11 15.66
N HIS A 72 -0.31 -22.46 16.47
CA HIS A 72 0.08 -21.71 17.65
C HIS A 72 -0.38 -22.41 18.91
N ILE A 73 0.58 -22.98 19.64
CA ILE A 73 0.39 -23.69 20.90
C ILE A 73 0.67 -22.75 22.06
N GLY A 74 -0.21 -22.69 23.05
CA GLY A 74 0.06 -21.91 24.26
C GLY A 74 -0.88 -22.18 25.42
N ASP A 75 -0.91 -21.21 26.34
CA ASP A 75 -1.71 -21.24 27.56
C ASP A 75 -2.96 -20.35 27.47
N SER A 76 -3.34 -19.68 28.56
CA SER A 76 -4.48 -18.77 28.62
C SER A 76 -4.36 -17.57 27.67
N HIS A 77 -3.15 -17.14 27.32
CA HIS A 77 -2.93 -16.05 26.36
C HIS A 77 -3.35 -16.42 24.93
N ILE A 78 -3.43 -17.72 24.62
CA ILE A 78 -3.80 -18.24 23.30
C ILE A 78 -5.24 -18.75 23.25
N GLN A 79 -5.75 -19.35 24.34
CA GLN A 79 -7.05 -20.03 24.36
C GLN A 79 -8.23 -19.13 23.93
N ALA A 80 -8.24 -17.88 24.40
CA ALA A 80 -9.32 -16.93 24.09
C ALA A 80 -9.26 -16.35 22.68
N GLY A 81 -8.18 -16.59 21.93
CA GLY A 81 -8.04 -16.16 20.54
C GLY A 81 -7.84 -14.65 20.32
N TYR A 82 -7.75 -13.80 21.35
CA TYR A 82 -7.51 -12.36 21.15
C TYR A 82 -6.13 -12.09 20.54
N PHE A 83 -5.08 -12.72 21.07
CA PHE A 83 -3.71 -12.55 20.57
C PHE A 83 -3.51 -13.25 19.21
N SER A 84 -3.67 -14.57 19.18
CA SER A 84 -3.49 -15.39 17.97
C SER A 84 -4.48 -15.04 16.86
N GLY A 85 -5.71 -14.67 17.23
CA GLY A 85 -6.72 -14.19 16.27
C GLY A 85 -6.34 -12.88 15.61
N LYS A 86 -5.72 -11.93 16.34
CA LYS A 86 -5.20 -10.71 15.73
C LYS A 86 -4.03 -10.97 14.79
N VAL A 87 -3.13 -11.89 15.13
CA VAL A 87 -2.05 -12.32 14.20
C VAL A 87 -2.63 -12.91 12.92
N ARG A 88 -3.65 -13.79 13.06
CA ARG A 88 -4.38 -14.37 11.92
C ARG A 88 -5.00 -13.28 11.06
N GLU A 89 -5.73 -12.35 11.67
CA GLU A 89 -6.36 -11.21 10.96
C GLU A 89 -5.31 -10.42 10.16
N CYS A 90 -4.18 -10.06 10.78
CA CYS A 90 -3.12 -9.31 10.13
C CYS A 90 -2.45 -10.08 8.98
N LEU A 91 -2.22 -11.39 9.14
CA LEU A 91 -1.72 -12.26 8.05
C LEU A 91 -2.71 -12.34 6.89
N HIS A 92 -4.00 -12.49 7.21
CA HIS A 92 -5.06 -12.55 6.21
C HIS A 92 -5.17 -11.26 5.40
N LYS A 93 -5.09 -10.12 6.09
CA LYS A 93 -5.08 -8.77 5.49
C LYS A 93 -3.82 -8.52 4.65
N GLY A 94 -2.63 -8.72 5.24
CA GLY A 94 -1.37 -8.31 4.64
C GLY A 94 -1.01 -9.07 3.35
N LEU A 95 -1.38 -10.35 3.25
CA LEU A 95 -1.08 -11.19 2.09
C LEU A 95 -2.27 -11.34 1.12
N GLY A 96 -3.33 -10.56 1.32
CA GLY A 96 -4.48 -10.50 0.40
C GLY A 96 -5.24 -11.82 0.24
N CYS A 97 -5.12 -12.75 1.19
CA CYS A 97 -5.64 -14.11 1.03
C CYS A 97 -7.14 -14.26 1.35
N GLY A 98 -7.77 -13.24 1.95
CA GLY A 98 -9.15 -13.29 2.44
C GLY A 98 -9.35 -14.33 3.55
N THR A 99 -10.53 -14.40 4.17
CA THR A 99 -10.84 -15.48 5.14
C THR A 99 -11.34 -16.70 4.37
N ARG A 100 -10.48 -17.71 4.15
CA ARG A 100 -10.89 -18.88 3.34
C ARG A 100 -10.56 -20.24 3.93
N GLU A 101 -9.94 -20.29 5.11
CA GLU A 101 -9.79 -21.50 5.93
C GLU A 101 -9.46 -21.11 7.38
N ARG A 102 -10.18 -21.66 8.37
CA ARG A 102 -9.89 -21.38 9.79
C ARG A 102 -8.85 -22.35 10.37
N GLY A 103 -8.85 -23.60 9.92
CA GLY A 103 -7.99 -24.66 10.48
C GLY A 103 -8.59 -25.29 11.72
N PHE A 104 -7.74 -25.60 12.71
CA PHE A 104 -8.15 -26.34 13.90
C PHE A 104 -8.95 -25.49 14.88
N VAL A 105 -10.04 -26.05 15.40
CA VAL A 105 -10.95 -25.48 16.40
C VAL A 105 -11.34 -26.53 17.44
N PHE A 106 -11.74 -26.08 18.62
CA PHE A 106 -12.26 -26.94 19.69
C PHE A 106 -13.57 -26.35 20.24
N PRO A 107 -14.64 -27.14 20.45
CA PRO A 107 -15.89 -26.63 21.01
C PRO A 107 -15.76 -26.37 22.53
N PHE A 108 -15.07 -25.29 22.92
CA PHE A 108 -14.72 -24.96 24.31
C PHE A 108 -15.91 -24.93 25.29
N GLY A 109 -17.12 -24.66 24.80
CA GLY A 109 -18.34 -24.72 25.60
C GLY A 109 -18.63 -26.11 26.19
N LEU A 110 -18.22 -27.20 25.53
CA LEU A 110 -18.35 -28.57 26.07
C LEU A 110 -17.44 -28.81 27.28
N ALA A 111 -16.33 -28.07 27.36
CA ALA A 111 -15.37 -28.18 28.45
C ALA A 111 -15.56 -27.08 29.52
N HIS A 112 -16.69 -26.36 29.49
CA HIS A 112 -17.05 -25.29 30.43
C HIS A 112 -15.94 -24.24 30.59
N THR A 113 -15.34 -23.85 29.47
CA THR A 113 -14.24 -22.86 29.44
C THR A 113 -14.43 -21.89 28.27
N ASN A 114 -13.73 -20.76 28.32
CA ASN A 114 -13.77 -19.76 27.25
C ASN A 114 -13.00 -20.22 26.00
N GLY A 115 -13.38 -19.70 24.84
CA GLY A 115 -12.70 -19.95 23.56
C GLY A 115 -12.68 -18.71 22.66
N PRO A 116 -12.15 -18.84 21.43
CA PRO A 116 -12.08 -17.75 20.46
C PRO A 116 -13.44 -17.20 20.05
N MET A 117 -13.53 -15.89 19.81
CA MET A 117 -14.81 -15.22 19.47
C MET A 117 -15.31 -15.46 18.04
N ASN A 118 -14.43 -15.92 17.13
CA ASN A 118 -14.70 -16.02 15.69
C ASN A 118 -15.50 -17.27 15.27
N TYR A 119 -15.76 -18.20 16.21
CA TYR A 119 -16.67 -19.32 16.03
C TYR A 119 -17.40 -19.61 17.34
N ALA A 120 -18.51 -20.34 17.26
CA ALA A 120 -19.28 -20.71 18.42
C ALA A 120 -19.76 -22.17 18.32
N ALA A 121 -20.04 -22.74 19.49
CA ALA A 121 -20.60 -24.08 19.62
C ALA A 121 -21.90 -24.04 20.44
N LYS A 122 -22.93 -24.77 20.01
CA LYS A 122 -24.15 -25.05 20.78
C LYS A 122 -24.30 -26.56 20.89
N TYR A 123 -24.77 -27.07 22.02
CA TYR A 123 -24.84 -28.51 22.25
C TYR A 123 -26.01 -28.87 23.17
N SER A 124 -26.37 -30.15 23.19
CA SER A 124 -27.30 -30.76 24.15
C SER A 124 -26.58 -31.78 25.02
N GLY A 125 -27.28 -32.36 26.00
CA GLY A 125 -26.75 -33.41 26.86
C GLY A 125 -25.67 -32.96 27.84
N ASN A 126 -25.18 -33.91 28.63
CA ASN A 126 -24.17 -33.72 29.66
C ASN A 126 -22.78 -34.00 29.08
N TRP A 127 -21.95 -32.95 29.08
CA TRP A 127 -20.56 -33.02 28.65
C TRP A 127 -19.63 -32.64 29.80
N GLN A 128 -18.59 -33.46 30.00
CA GLN A 128 -17.54 -33.23 30.98
C GLN A 128 -16.25 -32.81 30.30
N GLY A 129 -15.68 -31.69 30.73
CA GLY A 129 -14.42 -31.16 30.21
C GLY A 129 -13.20 -31.61 31.00
N PHE A 130 -12.16 -32.04 30.28
CA PHE A 130 -10.88 -32.48 30.82
C PHE A 130 -9.76 -31.63 30.22
N LYS A 131 -9.02 -30.89 31.05
CA LYS A 131 -7.89 -30.05 30.62
C LYS A 131 -6.57 -30.64 31.10
N SER A 132 -5.58 -30.76 30.22
CA SER A 132 -4.24 -31.29 30.53
C SER A 132 -3.45 -30.45 31.55
N ALA A 133 -3.89 -29.21 31.80
CA ALA A 133 -3.38 -28.35 32.88
C ALA A 133 -3.77 -28.85 34.30
N SER A 134 -4.76 -29.73 34.41
CA SER A 134 -5.26 -30.23 35.70
C SER A 134 -4.40 -31.41 36.19
N ASN A 135 -3.94 -31.35 37.45
CA ASN A 135 -3.02 -32.39 37.97
C ASN A 135 -3.74 -33.69 38.38
N ASN A 136 -5.01 -33.64 38.80
CA ASN A 136 -5.72 -34.75 39.44
C ASN A 136 -6.71 -35.47 38.51
N VAL A 137 -6.53 -35.31 37.21
CA VAL A 137 -7.45 -35.77 36.19
C VAL A 137 -6.63 -36.45 35.11
N TYR A 138 -7.16 -37.54 34.56
CA TYR A 138 -6.59 -38.25 33.42
C TYR A 138 -7.68 -38.38 32.36
N ALA A 139 -7.33 -38.03 31.13
CA ALA A 139 -8.12 -38.25 29.94
C ALA A 139 -7.13 -38.35 28.77
N ASP A 140 -7.55 -38.93 27.67
CA ASP A 140 -6.74 -38.89 26.46
C ASP A 140 -6.90 -37.54 25.78
N TRP A 141 -5.85 -36.73 25.86
CA TRP A 141 -5.80 -35.41 25.23
C TRP A 141 -5.12 -35.46 23.88
N GLY A 142 -5.76 -34.78 22.92
CA GLY A 142 -5.16 -34.45 21.64
C GLY A 142 -4.30 -33.20 21.70
N ILE A 143 -4.01 -32.66 20.51
CA ILE A 143 -3.15 -31.48 20.34
C ILE A 143 -3.73 -30.20 20.97
N SER A 144 -5.05 -30.15 21.17
CA SER A 144 -5.74 -29.07 21.87
C SER A 144 -5.37 -29.00 23.36
N GLY A 145 -4.93 -30.11 23.95
CA GLY A 145 -4.78 -30.25 25.41
C GLY A 145 -6.09 -30.22 26.19
N ILE A 146 -7.23 -30.30 25.49
CA ILE A 146 -8.58 -30.34 26.07
C ILE A 146 -9.39 -31.44 25.40
N THR A 147 -10.07 -32.24 26.21
CA THR A 147 -11.01 -33.27 25.76
C THR A 147 -12.35 -33.00 26.42
N ALA A 148 -13.45 -33.20 25.69
CA ALA A 148 -14.78 -33.17 26.26
C ALA A 148 -15.48 -34.51 26.01
N ALA A 149 -16.01 -35.12 27.07
CA ALA A 149 -16.57 -36.46 27.01
C ALA A 149 -18.05 -36.49 27.42
N THR A 150 -18.79 -37.47 26.92
CA THR A 150 -20.19 -37.70 27.24
C THR A 150 -20.52 -39.18 27.28
N LYS A 151 -21.47 -39.53 28.15
CA LYS A 151 -22.07 -40.87 28.25
C LYS A 151 -23.56 -40.85 27.92
N ASP A 152 -24.11 -39.73 27.47
CA ASP A 152 -25.53 -39.65 27.12
C ASP A 152 -25.83 -40.50 25.88
N ASP A 153 -27.00 -41.14 25.86
CA ASP A 153 -27.41 -42.02 24.75
C ASP A 153 -27.64 -41.26 23.44
N SER A 154 -28.02 -39.98 23.52
CA SER A 154 -28.19 -39.12 22.35
C SER A 154 -27.82 -37.67 22.67
N THR A 155 -26.96 -37.09 21.84
CA THR A 155 -26.54 -35.71 22.00
C THR A 155 -26.20 -35.04 20.66
N THR A 156 -26.18 -33.70 20.66
CA THR A 156 -25.95 -32.89 19.47
C THR A 156 -24.88 -31.84 19.72
N LEU A 157 -24.14 -31.50 18.66
CA LEU A 157 -23.14 -30.43 18.67
C LEU A 157 -23.24 -29.64 17.36
N LYS A 158 -23.65 -28.38 17.47
CA LYS A 158 -23.62 -27.40 16.39
C LYS A 158 -22.36 -26.56 16.48
N ILE A 159 -21.63 -26.39 15.40
CA ILE A 159 -20.47 -25.48 15.29
C ILE A 159 -20.69 -24.56 14.10
N TYR A 160 -20.49 -23.26 14.31
CA TYR A 160 -20.72 -22.26 13.26
C TYR A 160 -19.74 -21.10 13.37
N SER A 161 -19.43 -20.50 12.22
CA SER A 161 -18.69 -19.23 12.17
C SER A 161 -19.51 -18.12 12.82
N ASN A 162 -18.89 -17.31 13.67
CA ASN A 162 -19.55 -16.18 14.32
C ASN A 162 -19.24 -14.91 13.53
N ASN A 163 -20.25 -14.31 12.87
CA ASN A 163 -20.09 -13.20 11.91
C ASN A 163 -19.69 -11.84 12.52
N HIS A 164 -19.16 -11.83 13.75
CA HIS A 164 -18.69 -10.61 14.41
C HIS A 164 -17.27 -10.17 13.97
N THR A 165 -16.58 -10.97 13.15
CA THR A 165 -15.26 -10.67 12.59
C THR A 165 -15.27 -10.59 11.05
N PHE A 166 -14.21 -9.99 10.49
CA PHE A 166 -13.99 -9.54 9.11
C PHE A 166 -14.69 -10.30 7.96
N ASP A 167 -14.86 -11.63 8.01
CA ASP A 167 -15.65 -12.44 7.07
C ASP A 167 -15.91 -13.84 7.68
N ALA A 168 -16.91 -14.59 7.19
CA ALA A 168 -17.24 -15.93 7.68
C ALA A 168 -16.31 -17.01 7.09
N TYR A 169 -15.91 -17.99 7.91
CA TYR A 169 -15.10 -19.12 7.42
C TYR A 169 -15.98 -20.20 6.80
N THR A 170 -15.69 -20.53 5.53
CA THR A 170 -16.32 -21.66 4.84
C THR A 170 -15.33 -22.82 4.65
N PHE A 171 -15.83 -24.04 4.63
CA PHE A 171 -15.04 -25.26 4.47
C PHE A 171 -15.78 -26.32 3.66
N LYS A 172 -15.03 -27.21 3.04
CA LYS A 172 -15.53 -28.36 2.25
C LYS A 172 -15.11 -29.71 2.82
N LYS A 173 -14.15 -29.71 3.73
CA LYS A 173 -13.65 -30.91 4.38
C LYS A 173 -13.47 -30.67 5.87
N VAL A 174 -13.85 -31.64 6.67
CA VAL A 174 -13.76 -31.61 8.13
C VAL A 174 -13.05 -32.86 8.60
N LYS A 175 -12.03 -32.71 9.44
CA LYS A 175 -11.49 -33.81 10.23
C LYS A 175 -11.99 -33.68 11.66
N PHE A 176 -12.71 -34.68 12.14
CA PHE A 176 -13.25 -34.73 13.48
C PHE A 176 -12.39 -35.67 14.33
N PHE A 177 -11.66 -35.13 15.31
CA PHE A 177 -10.78 -35.89 16.20
C PHE A 177 -11.54 -36.31 17.45
N TYR A 178 -11.61 -37.62 17.68
CA TYR A 178 -12.42 -38.22 18.74
C TYR A 178 -11.85 -39.56 19.18
N GLN A 179 -12.34 -40.02 20.32
CA GLN A 179 -12.21 -41.40 20.78
C GLN A 179 -13.60 -41.93 21.10
N ASP A 180 -13.88 -43.14 20.66
CA ASP A 180 -15.16 -43.83 20.86
C ASP A 180 -14.86 -45.19 21.46
N GLU A 181 -15.16 -45.33 22.75
CA GLU A 181 -14.92 -46.56 23.48
C GLU A 181 -15.82 -47.68 22.90
N ASN A 182 -15.20 -48.79 22.51
CA ASN A 182 -15.87 -49.94 21.87
C ASN A 182 -16.58 -49.65 20.52
N ASN A 183 -16.35 -48.49 19.89
CA ASN A 183 -17.10 -48.04 18.69
C ASN A 183 -18.62 -48.02 18.93
N ALA A 184 -19.04 -47.58 20.12
CA ALA A 184 -20.42 -47.64 20.57
C ALA A 184 -21.30 -46.50 20.03
N PHE A 185 -20.73 -45.48 19.38
CA PHE A 185 -21.47 -44.30 18.92
C PHE A 185 -21.57 -44.19 17.40
N ASP A 186 -22.79 -44.03 16.89
CA ASP A 186 -23.01 -43.57 15.52
C ASP A 186 -22.85 -42.05 15.46
N ILE A 187 -21.80 -41.61 14.75
CA ILE A 187 -21.46 -40.21 14.56
C ILE A 187 -21.97 -39.73 13.20
N GLN A 188 -23.09 -39.01 13.24
CA GLN A 188 -23.73 -38.41 12.09
C GLN A 188 -23.38 -36.93 11.99
N LEU A 189 -23.13 -36.45 10.78
CA LEU A 189 -22.92 -35.03 10.50
C LEU A 189 -23.98 -34.57 9.50
N LYS A 190 -24.56 -33.40 9.73
CA LYS A 190 -25.43 -32.68 8.80
C LYS A 190 -24.92 -31.25 8.63
N THR A 191 -25.30 -30.63 7.52
CA THR A 191 -25.04 -29.22 7.24
C THR A 191 -26.37 -28.54 6.94
N ASP A 192 -26.39 -27.20 6.80
CA ASP A 192 -27.61 -26.48 6.38
C ASP A 192 -28.09 -26.87 4.97
N ARG A 193 -27.27 -27.63 4.23
CA ARG A 193 -27.55 -28.11 2.87
C ARG A 193 -27.74 -29.63 2.87
N THR A 194 -28.74 -30.11 2.13
CA THR A 194 -29.11 -31.53 1.99
C THR A 194 -28.23 -32.26 0.96
N ASP A 195 -26.92 -32.11 1.07
CA ASP A 195 -25.96 -32.70 0.14
C ASP A 195 -25.37 -34.02 0.69
N SER A 196 -24.98 -34.92 -0.21
CA SER A 196 -24.34 -36.21 0.12
C SER A 196 -23.01 -36.01 0.85
N ILE A 197 -22.87 -36.64 2.02
CA ILE A 197 -21.66 -36.57 2.86
C ILE A 197 -20.85 -37.85 2.66
N TYR A 198 -19.59 -37.70 2.27
CA TYR A 198 -18.66 -38.83 2.17
C TYR A 198 -17.83 -38.91 3.44
N SER A 199 -17.89 -40.04 4.14
CA SER A 199 -17.03 -40.30 5.29
C SER A 199 -15.98 -41.36 5.01
N ALA A 200 -14.75 -41.10 5.43
CA ALA A 200 -13.65 -42.07 5.39
C ALA A 200 -12.94 -42.11 6.75
N PHE A 201 -12.48 -43.29 7.15
CA PHE A 201 -11.65 -43.51 8.32
C PHE A 201 -10.17 -43.40 7.94
N ASP A 202 -9.37 -42.85 8.84
CA ASP A 202 -7.92 -42.91 8.73
C ASP A 202 -7.40 -44.29 9.16
N GLU A 203 -6.28 -44.71 8.58
CA GLU A 203 -5.63 -46.00 8.82
C GLU A 203 -5.14 -46.16 10.29
N TYR A 204 -5.09 -45.06 11.04
CA TYR A 204 -4.63 -44.97 12.44
C TYR A 204 -5.74 -44.62 13.46
N GLY A 205 -7.02 -44.55 13.05
CA GLY A 205 -8.17 -44.46 13.97
C GLY A 205 -8.36 -43.16 14.78
N CYS A 206 -7.56 -42.11 14.57
CA CYS A 206 -7.58 -40.91 15.43
C CYS A 206 -8.58 -39.81 15.01
N TYR A 207 -9.19 -39.91 13.82
CA TYR A 207 -10.18 -38.96 13.34
C TYR A 207 -11.07 -39.54 12.23
N LYS A 208 -12.27 -38.94 12.07
CA LYS A 208 -13.20 -39.20 10.96
C LYS A 208 -13.19 -38.02 9.99
N VAL A 209 -13.11 -38.30 8.69
CA VAL A 209 -13.15 -37.26 7.65
C VAL A 209 -14.56 -37.15 7.10
N PHE A 210 -15.05 -35.93 6.95
CA PHE A 210 -16.28 -35.62 6.24
C PHE A 210 -15.98 -34.66 5.09
N SER A 211 -16.50 -34.93 3.90
CA SER A 211 -16.35 -34.06 2.73
C SER A 211 -17.70 -33.65 2.15
N PHE A 212 -17.78 -32.41 1.69
CA PHE A 212 -19.00 -31.78 1.16
C PHE A 212 -18.78 -31.33 -0.28
N PRO A 213 -19.79 -31.45 -1.17
CA PRO A 213 -19.66 -31.00 -2.55
C PRO A 213 -19.61 -29.47 -2.67
N THR A 214 -20.30 -28.76 -1.76
CA THR A 214 -20.32 -27.30 -1.68
C THR A 214 -19.74 -26.81 -0.37
N SER A 215 -19.21 -25.59 -0.36
CA SER A 215 -18.67 -24.98 0.87
C SER A 215 -19.79 -24.67 1.86
N VAL A 216 -19.57 -25.00 3.12
CA VAL A 216 -20.49 -24.77 4.24
C VAL A 216 -19.79 -23.96 5.34
N ASP A 217 -20.54 -23.30 6.22
CA ASP A 217 -20.03 -22.50 7.34
C ASP A 217 -20.51 -23.00 8.72
N THR A 218 -21.38 -24.00 8.71
CA THR A 218 -22.05 -24.54 9.89
C THR A 218 -22.12 -26.07 9.83
N LEU A 219 -21.87 -26.71 10.96
CA LEU A 219 -21.87 -28.16 11.17
C LEU A 219 -22.88 -28.52 12.26
N TYR A 220 -23.61 -29.62 12.07
CA TYR A 220 -24.50 -30.23 13.06
C TYR A 220 -24.12 -31.70 13.23
N PHE A 221 -23.44 -32.01 14.32
CA PHE A 221 -23.19 -33.38 14.72
C PHE A 221 -24.37 -33.91 15.55
N THR A 222 -24.74 -35.16 15.29
CA THR A 222 -25.61 -35.96 16.15
C THR A 222 -24.83 -37.22 16.51
N PHE A 223 -24.80 -37.52 17.80
CA PHE A 223 -24.14 -38.69 18.36
C PHE A 223 -25.23 -39.57 18.99
N ILE A 224 -25.28 -40.84 18.60
CA ILE A 224 -26.27 -41.81 19.07
C ILE A 224 -25.52 -43.04 19.56
N LYS A 225 -25.63 -43.37 20.83
CA LYS A 225 -25.05 -44.58 21.40
C LYS A 225 -25.88 -45.81 21.01
N ASP A 226 -25.24 -46.95 20.79
CA ASP A 226 -25.92 -48.23 20.68
C ASP A 226 -26.75 -48.49 21.95
N SER A 227 -28.03 -48.79 21.76
CA SER A 227 -28.99 -49.12 22.82
C SER A 227 -28.57 -50.29 23.73
N MET A 228 -27.63 -51.14 23.28
CA MET A 228 -27.09 -52.25 24.07
C MET A 228 -25.90 -51.85 24.95
N ASP A 229 -25.32 -50.66 24.74
CA ASP A 229 -24.16 -50.17 25.47
C ASP A 229 -24.58 -49.09 26.49
N THR A 230 -24.25 -49.30 27.77
CA THR A 230 -24.61 -48.36 28.85
C THR A 230 -23.39 -47.69 29.50
N GLU A 231 -22.18 -48.13 29.19
CA GLU A 231 -20.97 -47.70 29.92
C GLU A 231 -20.00 -46.88 29.05
N SER A 232 -19.96 -47.16 27.74
CA SER A 232 -19.01 -46.55 26.80
C SER A 232 -19.17 -45.04 26.70
N GLU A 233 -18.02 -44.38 26.56
CA GLU A 233 -17.89 -42.93 26.51
C GLU A 233 -17.42 -42.45 25.12
N LEU A 234 -17.97 -41.33 24.67
CA LEU A 234 -17.48 -40.61 23.49
C LEU A 234 -16.69 -39.38 23.95
N SER A 235 -15.45 -39.25 23.49
CA SER A 235 -14.56 -38.14 23.77
C SER A 235 -14.22 -37.35 22.52
N ILE A 236 -14.39 -36.02 22.54
CA ILE A 236 -14.03 -35.09 21.46
C ILE A 236 -12.74 -34.38 21.80
N GLN A 237 -11.78 -34.41 20.87
CA GLN A 237 -10.45 -33.80 21.04
C GLN A 237 -10.23 -32.57 20.14
N GLY A 238 -11.01 -32.39 19.08
CA GLY A 238 -11.01 -31.17 18.25
C GLY A 238 -11.44 -31.41 16.81
N ILE A 239 -11.40 -30.34 15.99
CA ILE A 239 -11.91 -30.36 14.62
C ILE A 239 -11.03 -29.51 13.71
N GLU A 240 -10.55 -30.06 12.58
CA GLU A 240 -9.87 -29.29 11.54
C GLU A 240 -10.87 -28.93 10.42
N LEU A 241 -11.11 -27.63 10.23
CA LEU A 241 -11.96 -27.10 9.16
C LEU A 241 -11.10 -26.73 7.95
N GLN A 242 -11.30 -27.43 6.82
CA GLN A 242 -10.47 -27.34 5.62
C GLN A 242 -11.27 -26.87 4.40
N SER A 243 -10.63 -26.05 3.59
CA SER A 243 -11.15 -25.51 2.33
C SER A 243 -10.40 -26.09 1.13
N ASP A 244 -10.85 -25.87 -0.10
CA ASP A 244 -10.05 -26.19 -1.29
C ASP A 244 -9.24 -24.98 -1.78
N TYR A 245 -9.50 -23.80 -1.22
CA TYR A 245 -8.87 -22.56 -1.66
C TYR A 245 -7.41 -22.47 -1.16
N PRO A 246 -6.50 -21.94 -1.99
CA PRO A 246 -5.18 -21.48 -1.54
C PRO A 246 -5.32 -20.44 -0.42
N GLY A 247 -4.38 -20.43 0.51
CA GLY A 247 -4.43 -19.48 1.62
C GLY A 247 -3.48 -19.78 2.75
N ILE A 248 -3.61 -18.97 3.81
CA ILE A 248 -2.86 -19.12 5.06
C ILE A 248 -3.83 -19.55 6.15
N THR A 249 -3.57 -20.71 6.75
CA THR A 249 -4.34 -21.22 7.87
C THR A 249 -3.56 -20.94 9.15
N TYR A 250 -4.19 -20.26 10.12
CA TYR A 250 -3.58 -20.00 11.43
C TYR A 250 -4.46 -20.61 12.52
N SER A 251 -4.02 -21.75 13.05
CA SER A 251 -4.72 -22.53 14.06
C SER A 251 -4.16 -22.25 15.44
N GLU A 252 -5.00 -21.93 16.41
CA GLU A 252 -4.65 -21.77 17.81
C GLU A 252 -5.13 -22.94 18.67
N VAL A 253 -4.24 -23.43 19.53
CA VAL A 253 -4.53 -24.41 20.58
C VAL A 253 -3.97 -23.87 21.90
N GLY A 254 -4.88 -23.46 22.79
CA GLY A 254 -4.53 -22.87 24.08
C GLY A 254 -5.26 -23.56 25.22
N VAL A 255 -4.58 -23.69 26.36
CA VAL A 255 -5.17 -24.28 27.58
C VAL A 255 -4.90 -23.38 28.78
N ASN A 256 -5.96 -22.89 29.42
CA ASN A 256 -5.87 -22.03 30.60
C ASN A 256 -5.08 -22.72 31.72
N GLY A 257 -4.03 -22.07 32.19
CA GLY A 257 -3.16 -22.58 33.25
C GLY A 257 -2.14 -23.63 32.79
N ALA A 258 -2.05 -23.92 31.49
CA ALA A 258 -1.10 -24.91 31.00
C ALA A 258 0.34 -24.50 31.23
N LYS A 259 1.10 -25.51 31.63
CA LYS A 259 2.56 -25.51 31.72
C LYS A 259 3.10 -26.29 30.53
N VAL A 260 4.41 -26.23 30.31
CA VAL A 260 5.05 -27.06 29.28
C VAL A 260 4.72 -28.54 29.46
N LYS A 261 4.79 -29.04 30.70
CA LYS A 261 4.46 -30.44 31.03
C LYS A 261 3.02 -30.86 30.72
N SER A 262 2.09 -29.90 30.55
CA SER A 262 0.69 -30.20 30.25
C SER A 262 0.56 -30.85 28.87
N PHE A 263 1.33 -30.38 27.88
CA PHE A 263 1.31 -30.96 26.53
C PHE A 263 2.12 -32.26 26.42
N LEU A 264 3.09 -32.50 27.32
CA LEU A 264 3.84 -33.76 27.38
C LEU A 264 2.99 -34.97 27.81
N ARG A 265 1.81 -34.71 28.40
CA ARG A 265 0.85 -35.74 28.84
C ARG A 265 -0.28 -35.96 27.82
N CYS A 266 -0.26 -35.28 26.67
CA CYS A 266 -1.25 -35.47 25.62
C CYS A 266 -0.88 -36.68 24.77
N ASN A 267 -1.56 -37.80 24.98
CA ASN A 267 -1.25 -39.08 24.33
C ASN A 267 -1.34 -39.00 22.80
N ASP A 268 -2.31 -38.24 22.27
CA ASP A 268 -2.55 -38.10 20.83
C ASP A 268 -1.86 -36.87 20.22
N PHE A 269 -0.94 -36.22 20.95
CA PHE A 269 -0.27 -35.01 20.47
C PHE A 269 0.49 -35.25 19.16
N ASN A 270 1.32 -36.30 19.12
CA ASN A 270 2.19 -36.57 17.97
C ASN A 270 1.40 -36.99 16.73
N SER A 271 0.39 -37.85 16.88
CA SER A 271 -0.46 -38.32 15.78
C SER A 271 -1.26 -37.17 15.17
N GLN A 272 -1.84 -36.30 16.01
CA GLN A 272 -2.59 -35.14 15.53
C GLN A 272 -1.67 -34.06 14.95
N LEU A 273 -0.49 -33.83 15.52
CA LEU A 273 0.50 -32.90 14.97
C LEU A 273 0.96 -33.34 13.56
N ALA A 274 1.23 -34.64 13.38
CA ALA A 274 1.53 -35.20 12.06
C ALA A 274 0.37 -35.02 11.08
N THR A 275 -0.86 -35.21 11.54
CA THR A 275 -2.08 -35.07 10.72
C THR A 275 -2.35 -33.63 10.28
N LEU A 276 -2.11 -32.65 11.16
CA LEU A 276 -2.28 -31.23 10.84
C LEU A 276 -1.19 -30.73 9.88
N ASN A 277 0.03 -31.25 10.06
CA ASN A 277 1.22 -30.95 9.25
C ASN A 277 1.46 -29.43 9.03
N PRO A 278 1.61 -28.63 10.11
CA PRO A 278 1.92 -27.21 10.01
C PRO A 278 3.32 -26.94 9.44
N ASP A 279 3.45 -25.86 8.68
CA ASP A 279 4.71 -25.34 8.14
C ASP A 279 5.49 -24.54 9.19
N LEU A 280 4.76 -23.90 10.12
CA LEU A 280 5.30 -23.17 11.26
C LEU A 280 4.57 -23.57 12.55
N VAL A 281 5.33 -23.98 13.56
CA VAL A 281 4.83 -24.20 14.92
C VAL A 281 5.29 -23.04 15.81
N VAL A 282 4.33 -22.29 16.34
CA VAL A 282 4.55 -21.20 17.30
C VAL A 282 4.27 -21.73 18.70
N ILE A 283 5.20 -21.56 19.65
CA ILE A 283 5.04 -22.00 21.03
C ILE A 283 5.13 -20.81 22.00
N SER A 284 4.03 -20.57 22.71
CA SER A 284 3.86 -19.50 23.70
C SER A 284 3.48 -20.10 25.06
N LEU A 285 4.48 -20.62 25.77
CA LEU A 285 4.34 -21.25 27.08
C LEU A 285 5.40 -20.73 28.06
N GLY A 286 5.13 -20.90 29.35
CA GLY A 286 6.09 -20.65 30.43
C GLY A 286 5.58 -19.71 31.52
N VAL A 287 4.54 -18.90 31.27
CA VAL A 287 4.04 -17.96 32.29
C VAL A 287 3.53 -18.70 33.53
N ASN A 288 2.83 -19.82 33.35
CA ASN A 288 2.30 -20.64 34.44
C ASN A 288 3.40 -21.46 35.14
N ASP A 289 4.49 -21.77 34.43
CA ASP A 289 5.68 -22.37 35.02
C ASP A 289 6.37 -21.37 35.97
N ALA A 290 6.55 -20.11 35.53
CA ALA A 290 7.09 -19.02 36.35
C ALA A 290 6.17 -18.60 37.50
N TYR A 291 4.84 -18.68 37.33
CA TYR A 291 3.90 -18.33 38.39
C TYR A 291 4.02 -19.25 39.62
N ASN A 292 4.55 -20.47 39.44
CA ASN A 292 4.73 -21.43 40.52
C ASN A 292 5.83 -21.01 41.51
N LEU A 293 5.58 -21.13 42.81
CA LEU A 293 6.55 -20.76 43.87
C LEU A 293 7.77 -21.69 43.89
N ASN A 294 7.62 -22.94 43.45
CA ASN A 294 8.70 -23.94 43.38
C ASN A 294 9.25 -24.06 41.95
N PHE A 295 9.45 -22.93 41.26
CA PHE A 295 10.02 -22.94 39.91
C PHE A 295 11.47 -23.45 39.94
N ASP A 296 11.75 -24.45 39.11
CA ASP A 296 13.08 -25.01 38.90
C ASP A 296 13.47 -24.83 37.42
N PRO A 297 14.54 -24.06 37.12
CA PRO A 297 14.99 -23.81 35.76
C PRO A 297 15.41 -25.07 34.99
N GLU A 298 15.95 -26.09 35.68
CA GLU A 298 16.42 -27.33 35.06
C GLU A 298 15.23 -28.22 34.70
N VAL A 299 14.26 -28.34 35.59
CA VAL A 299 13.00 -29.05 35.30
C VAL A 299 12.26 -28.38 34.13
N PHE A 300 12.20 -27.05 34.11
CA PHE A 300 11.62 -26.30 32.99
C PHE A 300 12.37 -26.56 31.69
N TYR A 301 13.72 -26.51 31.71
CA TYR A 301 14.55 -26.83 30.56
C TYR A 301 14.24 -28.22 30.02
N ASN A 302 14.20 -29.23 30.88
CA ASN A 302 13.96 -30.61 30.48
C ASN A 302 12.57 -30.79 29.84
N HIS A 303 11.53 -30.22 30.44
CA HIS A 303 10.19 -30.28 29.85
C HIS A 303 10.12 -29.58 28.50
N TYR A 304 10.73 -28.40 28.37
CA TYR A 304 10.69 -27.61 27.12
C TYR A 304 11.52 -28.28 26.03
N ASP A 305 12.67 -28.83 26.38
CA ASP A 305 13.49 -29.65 25.49
C ASP A 305 12.70 -30.87 25.01
N SER A 306 12.04 -31.62 25.90
CA SER A 306 11.17 -32.74 25.51
C SER A 306 10.06 -32.34 24.55
N LEU A 307 9.39 -31.21 24.78
CA LEU A 307 8.33 -30.72 23.88
C LEU A 307 8.89 -30.38 22.50
N LEU A 308 10.06 -29.74 22.43
CA LEU A 308 10.71 -29.44 21.14
C LEU A 308 11.20 -30.70 20.44
N ARG A 309 11.71 -31.70 21.16
CA ARG A 309 12.03 -33.01 20.59
C ARG A 309 10.78 -33.65 20.01
N MET A 310 9.67 -33.69 20.74
CA MET A 310 8.40 -34.23 20.22
C MET A 310 8.00 -33.54 18.91
N VAL A 311 7.98 -32.20 18.89
CA VAL A 311 7.65 -31.44 17.67
C VAL A 311 8.60 -31.75 16.51
N LYS A 312 9.92 -31.77 16.75
CA LYS A 312 10.93 -31.98 15.68
C LYS A 312 11.04 -33.43 15.23
N THR A 313 10.77 -34.40 16.09
CA THR A 313 10.71 -35.81 15.70
C THR A 313 9.46 -36.08 14.87
N THR A 314 8.33 -35.46 15.20
CA THR A 314 7.10 -35.58 14.41
C THR A 314 7.17 -34.81 13.09
N LEU A 315 7.71 -33.58 13.11
CA LEU A 315 7.79 -32.68 11.95
C LEU A 315 9.23 -32.17 11.75
N PRO A 316 10.13 -32.97 11.17
CA PRO A 316 11.56 -32.62 11.06
C PRO A 316 11.81 -31.35 10.24
N PHE A 317 10.94 -31.05 9.26
CA PHE A 317 11.08 -29.91 8.36
C PHE A 317 10.27 -28.68 8.76
N ALA A 318 9.36 -28.79 9.74
CA ALA A 318 8.58 -27.63 10.18
C ALA A 318 9.48 -26.61 10.87
N ASN A 319 9.33 -25.35 10.49
CA ASN A 319 10.00 -24.25 11.20
C ASN A 319 9.33 -24.04 12.56
N VAL A 320 10.10 -23.54 13.53
CA VAL A 320 9.61 -23.32 14.89
C VAL A 320 9.89 -21.88 15.29
N LEU A 321 8.89 -21.23 15.90
CA LEU A 321 8.99 -19.89 16.49
C LEU A 321 8.62 -19.97 17.97
N LEU A 322 9.54 -19.59 18.84
CA LEU A 322 9.32 -19.55 20.29
C LEU A 322 9.04 -18.11 20.72
N THR A 323 8.08 -17.91 21.61
CA THR A 323 7.85 -16.59 22.22
C THR A 323 8.23 -16.62 23.69
N THR A 324 8.93 -15.59 24.18
CA THR A 324 9.18 -15.47 25.62
C THR A 324 7.90 -15.00 26.34
N PRO A 325 7.62 -15.44 27.58
CA PRO A 325 6.49 -14.92 28.33
C PRO A 325 6.66 -13.42 28.61
N GLY A 326 5.56 -12.68 28.62
CA GLY A 326 5.57 -11.27 29.00
C GLY A 326 5.96 -11.04 30.45
N ASP A 327 6.26 -9.79 30.83
CA ASP A 327 6.39 -9.42 32.23
C ASP A 327 5.04 -9.50 32.97
N GLY A 328 5.08 -9.77 34.27
CA GLY A 328 3.86 -9.97 35.06
C GLY A 328 4.10 -10.00 36.56
N LYS A 329 3.02 -10.07 37.35
CA LYS A 329 3.10 -10.18 38.81
C LYS A 329 2.35 -11.39 39.35
N ARG A 330 2.97 -12.05 40.33
CA ARG A 330 2.32 -13.01 41.23
C ARG A 330 1.46 -12.26 42.25
N HIS A 331 0.20 -12.68 42.37
CA HIS A 331 -0.78 -12.07 43.28
C HIS A 331 -0.82 -10.54 43.24
N LYS A 332 -0.69 -9.93 42.04
CA LYS A 332 -0.70 -8.47 41.80
C LYS A 332 0.45 -7.67 42.42
N LYS A 333 1.32 -8.30 43.21
CA LYS A 333 2.34 -7.61 44.03
C LYS A 333 3.75 -7.93 43.59
N THR A 334 4.08 -9.21 43.47
CA THR A 334 5.47 -9.66 43.33
C THR A 334 5.82 -9.82 41.86
N PRO A 335 6.83 -9.12 41.31
CA PRO A 335 7.28 -9.34 39.93
C PRO A 335 7.72 -10.80 39.71
N LEU A 336 7.34 -11.38 38.56
CA LEU A 336 7.72 -12.73 38.16
C LEU A 336 9.16 -12.75 37.62
N ARG A 337 10.14 -12.72 38.53
CA ARG A 337 11.58 -12.74 38.18
C ARG A 337 11.99 -14.01 37.45
N GLU A 338 11.26 -15.10 37.70
CA GLU A 338 11.40 -16.42 37.07
C GLU A 338 11.32 -16.34 35.53
N ASN A 339 10.59 -15.35 34.98
CA ASN A 339 10.51 -15.11 33.54
C ASN A 339 11.88 -14.81 32.91
N LEU A 340 12.85 -14.26 33.66
CA LEU A 340 14.22 -14.06 33.18
C LEU A 340 14.93 -15.39 32.92
N TYR A 341 14.74 -16.37 33.78
CA TYR A 341 15.32 -17.71 33.64
C TYR A 341 14.65 -18.47 32.48
N ILE A 342 13.32 -18.42 32.40
CA ILE A 342 12.55 -19.01 31.29
C ILE A 342 13.00 -18.43 29.95
N ARG A 343 13.10 -17.10 29.86
CA ARG A 343 13.61 -16.40 28.68
C ARG A 343 14.98 -16.93 28.25
N ASN A 344 15.91 -17.09 29.19
CA ASN A 344 17.25 -17.59 28.89
C ASN A 344 17.24 -19.05 28.42
N VAL A 345 16.39 -19.89 29.02
CA VAL A 345 16.17 -21.29 28.58
C VAL A 345 15.63 -21.33 27.15
N ILE A 346 14.60 -20.54 26.84
CA ILE A 346 14.00 -20.46 25.50
C ILE A 346 15.05 -20.03 24.46
N LEU A 347 15.85 -19.00 24.76
CA LEU A 347 16.92 -18.54 23.87
C LEU A 347 18.01 -19.59 23.64
N LYS A 348 18.34 -20.38 24.67
CA LYS A 348 19.30 -21.49 24.55
C LYS A 348 18.74 -22.62 23.69
N LEU A 349 17.51 -23.05 23.96
CA LEU A 349 16.85 -24.11 23.19
C LEU A 349 16.63 -23.71 21.74
N ALA A 350 16.29 -22.45 21.46
CA ALA A 350 16.14 -21.96 20.10
C ALA A 350 17.41 -22.15 19.26
N LYS A 351 18.59 -21.93 19.86
CA LYS A 351 19.88 -22.19 19.18
C LYS A 351 20.09 -23.68 18.92
N ASN A 352 19.72 -24.54 19.87
CA ASN A 352 19.89 -25.99 19.75
C ASN A 352 19.00 -26.59 18.66
N TYR A 353 17.75 -26.11 18.53
CA TYR A 353 16.76 -26.65 17.59
C TYR A 353 16.63 -25.86 16.28
N ASN A 354 17.50 -24.87 16.05
CA ASN A 354 17.39 -23.92 14.94
C ASN A 354 15.96 -23.32 14.84
N ALA A 355 15.49 -22.75 15.94
CA ALA A 355 14.19 -22.07 16.02
C ALA A 355 14.38 -20.54 16.08
N ALA A 356 13.38 -19.82 15.60
CA ALA A 356 13.29 -18.38 15.77
C ALA A 356 12.76 -18.03 17.17
N VAL A 357 13.11 -16.84 17.67
CA VAL A 357 12.58 -16.32 18.95
C VAL A 357 12.00 -14.92 18.79
N TRP A 358 10.79 -14.72 19.29
CA TRP A 358 10.21 -13.40 19.52
C TRP A 358 10.25 -13.07 21.03
N ASP A 359 11.15 -12.17 21.41
CA ASP A 359 11.47 -11.89 22.82
C ASP A 359 10.52 -10.83 23.42
N PHE A 360 9.25 -11.21 23.57
CA PHE A 360 8.20 -10.33 24.06
C PHE A 360 8.51 -9.71 25.42
N PHE A 361 9.17 -10.44 26.33
CA PHE A 361 9.62 -9.90 27.62
C PHE A 361 10.45 -8.61 27.46
N LYS A 362 11.41 -8.60 26.51
CA LYS A 362 12.21 -7.40 26.23
C LYS A 362 11.42 -6.32 25.52
N ILE A 363 10.55 -6.70 24.60
CA ILE A 363 9.70 -5.77 23.85
C ILE A 363 8.78 -5.00 24.80
N MET A 364 8.24 -5.66 25.82
CA MET A 364 7.42 -4.99 26.84
C MET A 364 8.19 -3.92 27.64
N GLY A 365 9.52 -4.01 27.72
CA GLY A 365 10.37 -3.15 28.55
C GLY A 365 11.12 -3.90 29.66
N GLY A 366 10.96 -5.23 29.77
CA GLY A 366 11.63 -6.07 30.75
C GLY A 366 10.92 -6.14 32.11
N LEU A 367 11.67 -6.45 33.17
CA LEU A 367 11.11 -6.65 34.50
C LEU A 367 10.41 -5.37 34.98
N THR A 368 9.23 -5.51 35.57
CA THR A 368 8.35 -4.42 36.06
C THR A 368 7.66 -3.57 34.98
N SER A 369 7.89 -3.86 33.69
CA SER A 369 7.20 -3.16 32.59
C SER A 369 5.68 -3.36 32.61
N VAL A 370 5.18 -4.46 33.18
CA VAL A 370 3.74 -4.71 33.30
C VAL A 370 2.98 -3.61 34.04
N ASN A 371 3.65 -2.84 34.90
CA ASN A 371 3.04 -1.67 35.56
C ASN A 371 2.62 -0.60 34.55
N LYS A 372 3.53 -0.26 33.62
CA LYS A 372 3.27 0.75 32.60
C LYS A 372 2.21 0.28 31.60
N TRP A 373 2.24 -1.01 31.26
CA TRP A 373 1.19 -1.62 30.44
C TRP A 373 -0.18 -1.61 31.13
N HIS A 374 -0.24 -1.81 32.45
CA HIS A 374 -1.48 -1.67 33.23
C HIS A 374 -1.92 -0.19 33.31
N GLU A 375 -1.00 0.75 33.55
CA GLU A 375 -1.31 2.19 33.57
C GLU A 375 -1.89 2.67 32.23
N ALA A 376 -1.44 2.07 31.12
CA ALA A 376 -1.94 2.33 29.77
C ALA A 376 -3.23 1.56 29.42
N ASP A 377 -3.88 0.87 30.38
CA ASP A 377 -5.08 0.06 30.15
C ASP A 377 -4.88 -1.02 29.07
N LEU A 378 -3.76 -1.74 29.12
CA LEU A 378 -3.46 -2.89 28.25
C LEU A 378 -3.42 -4.22 29.03
N VAL A 379 -3.35 -4.16 30.36
CA VAL A 379 -3.25 -5.33 31.24
C VAL A 379 -4.43 -5.35 32.21
N SER A 380 -4.97 -6.54 32.46
CA SER A 380 -6.05 -6.77 33.42
C SER A 380 -5.57 -6.51 34.86
N PHE A 381 -6.53 -6.33 35.79
CA PHE A 381 -6.26 -6.07 37.21
C PHE A 381 -5.45 -7.16 37.95
N ASP A 382 -5.19 -8.31 37.32
CA ASP A 382 -4.34 -9.36 37.88
C ASP A 382 -2.85 -9.17 37.59
N PHE A 383 -2.48 -8.20 36.74
CA PHE A 383 -1.11 -7.95 36.29
C PHE A 383 -0.45 -9.17 35.63
N LEU A 384 -1.27 -10.05 35.04
CA LEU A 384 -0.80 -11.26 34.38
C LEU A 384 -1.43 -11.39 32.99
N HIS A 385 -2.75 -11.26 32.88
CA HIS A 385 -3.46 -11.34 31.62
C HIS A 385 -3.63 -9.96 31.00
N PHE A 386 -3.52 -9.88 29.68
CA PHE A 386 -3.84 -8.67 28.95
C PHE A 386 -5.36 -8.51 28.83
N ASN A 387 -5.84 -7.28 28.67
CA ASN A 387 -7.21 -7.08 28.18
C ASN A 387 -7.22 -7.22 26.64
N GLU A 388 -8.39 -7.08 26.01
CA GLU A 388 -8.52 -7.21 24.55
C GLU A 388 -7.55 -6.29 23.79
N ARG A 389 -7.41 -5.02 24.21
CA ARG A 389 -6.50 -4.04 23.58
C ARG A 389 -5.04 -4.48 23.70
N GLY A 390 -4.63 -4.94 24.87
CA GLY A 390 -3.27 -5.44 25.08
C GLY A 390 -2.95 -6.69 24.26
N TYR A 391 -3.89 -7.64 24.15
CA TYR A 391 -3.71 -8.82 23.31
C TYR A 391 -3.67 -8.47 21.82
N HIS A 392 -4.50 -7.51 21.36
CA HIS A 392 -4.44 -7.04 19.98
C HIS A 392 -3.08 -6.38 19.68
N LEU A 393 -2.58 -5.51 20.56
CA LEU A 393 -1.26 -4.91 20.42
C LEU A 393 -0.15 -5.97 20.40
N GLN A 394 -0.22 -6.98 21.27
CA GLN A 394 0.69 -8.11 21.27
C GLN A 394 0.67 -8.87 19.93
N GLY A 395 -0.52 -9.07 19.35
CA GLY A 395 -0.73 -9.66 18.03
C GLY A 395 -0.12 -8.87 16.89
N GLU A 396 -0.33 -7.56 16.88
CA GLU A 396 0.24 -6.65 15.89
C GLU A 396 1.76 -6.59 15.99
N LEU A 397 2.33 -6.58 17.21
CA LEU A 397 3.78 -6.62 17.42
C LEU A 397 4.39 -7.93 16.88
N LEU A 398 3.80 -9.09 17.17
CA LEU A 398 4.29 -10.36 16.63
C LEU A 398 4.16 -10.41 15.10
N TYR A 399 3.04 -9.96 14.54
CA TYR A 399 2.83 -9.89 13.10
C TYR A 399 3.86 -9.00 12.42
N THR A 400 4.10 -7.78 12.94
CA THR A 400 5.07 -6.84 12.36
C THR A 400 6.50 -7.37 12.41
N ALA A 401 6.88 -8.09 13.47
CA ALA A 401 8.18 -8.76 13.54
C ALA A 401 8.31 -9.89 12.50
N LEU A 402 7.25 -10.70 12.33
CA LEU A 402 7.20 -11.75 11.31
C LEU A 402 7.24 -11.18 9.89
N ALA A 403 6.44 -10.15 9.62
CA ALA A 403 6.38 -9.46 8.33
C ALA A 403 7.71 -8.79 8.00
N SER A 404 8.36 -8.13 8.97
CA SER A 404 9.70 -7.55 8.78
C SER A 404 10.73 -8.60 8.40
N SER A 405 10.75 -9.72 9.13
CA SER A 405 11.68 -10.83 8.86
C SER A 405 11.42 -11.44 7.48
N TYR A 406 10.16 -11.57 7.08
CA TYR A 406 9.77 -12.08 5.78
C TYR A 406 10.13 -11.12 4.64
N ASN A 407 9.91 -9.81 4.84
CA ASN A 407 10.34 -8.75 3.91
C ASN A 407 11.86 -8.78 3.72
N GLN A 408 12.62 -8.91 4.80
CA GLN A 408 14.08 -9.01 4.74
C GLN A 408 14.53 -10.25 3.95
N TYR A 409 13.89 -11.39 4.19
CA TYR A 409 14.19 -12.64 3.48
C TYR A 409 13.87 -12.56 1.98
N THR A 410 12.78 -11.89 1.62
CA THR A 410 12.29 -11.79 0.24
C THR A 410 12.81 -10.58 -0.53
N HIS A 411 13.47 -9.61 0.14
CA HIS A 411 14.00 -8.39 -0.46
C HIS A 411 14.75 -8.60 -1.79
N PRO A 412 15.61 -9.63 -1.97
CA PRO A 412 16.30 -9.86 -3.25
C PRO A 412 15.35 -10.22 -4.41
N ARG A 413 14.17 -10.76 -4.09
CA ARG A 413 13.18 -11.27 -5.05
C ARG A 413 12.02 -10.28 -5.26
N ARG A 414 11.98 -9.18 -4.51
CA ARG A 414 10.76 -8.38 -4.33
C ARG A 414 10.98 -6.91 -4.68
N VAL A 415 10.04 -6.35 -5.45
CA VAL A 415 10.07 -4.95 -5.90
C VAL A 415 9.40 -4.00 -4.89
N ARG A 416 8.49 -4.50 -4.02
CA ARG A 416 7.81 -3.73 -2.96
C ARG A 416 7.66 -4.53 -1.65
N PRO A 417 7.99 -3.98 -0.47
CA PRO A 417 7.82 -4.67 0.81
C PRO A 417 6.34 -4.82 1.19
N LEU A 418 6.02 -5.74 2.11
CA LEU A 418 4.72 -5.80 2.76
C LEU A 418 4.57 -4.54 3.58
N ILE A 419 3.38 -3.95 3.52
CA ILE A 419 3.06 -2.69 4.16
C ILE A 419 3.10 -2.90 5.68
N ILE A 420 4.17 -2.42 6.31
CA ILE A 420 4.28 -2.29 7.76
C ILE A 420 4.05 -0.82 8.04
N ARG A 421 2.89 -0.47 8.61
CA ARG A 421 2.64 0.89 9.06
C ARG A 421 3.18 1.07 10.46
N ASP A 422 4.28 1.78 10.58
CA ASP A 422 4.72 2.33 11.85
C ASP A 422 3.61 3.20 12.45
N GLY A 423 3.42 3.09 13.75
CA GLY A 423 2.40 3.84 14.47
C GLY A 423 2.64 5.34 14.49
N VAL A 424 1.55 6.12 14.55
CA VAL A 424 1.62 7.56 14.81
C VAL A 424 1.82 7.78 16.31
N ASN A 425 2.96 8.34 16.72
CA ASN A 425 3.21 8.79 18.09
C ASN A 425 2.50 10.13 18.34
N TYR A 426 1.47 10.12 19.19
CA TYR A 426 0.64 11.29 19.50
C TYR A 426 1.26 12.25 20.54
N GLU A 427 2.24 11.82 21.34
CA GLU A 427 2.85 12.68 22.37
C GLU A 427 3.64 13.86 21.77
N ASN A 428 4.16 13.67 20.55
CA ASN A 428 4.88 14.69 19.80
C ASN A 428 4.12 15.19 18.57
N PHE A 429 2.79 15.02 18.50
CA PHE A 429 2.00 15.35 17.31
C PHE A 429 2.27 16.77 16.79
N PHE A 430 2.27 17.77 17.67
CA PHE A 430 2.51 19.17 17.30
C PHE A 430 3.94 19.43 16.80
N THR A 431 4.96 18.82 17.39
CA THR A 431 6.36 18.94 16.96
C THR A 431 6.61 18.18 15.66
N ASN A 432 6.10 16.95 15.55
CA ASN A 432 6.22 16.09 14.37
C ASN A 432 5.53 16.67 13.14
N ILE A 433 4.45 17.42 13.33
CA ILE A 433 3.77 18.12 12.24
C ILE A 433 4.70 19.10 11.50
N PHE A 434 5.55 19.84 12.21
CA PHE A 434 6.45 20.84 11.60
C PHE A 434 7.78 20.26 11.14
N LEU A 435 8.21 19.14 11.72
CA LEU A 435 9.44 18.45 11.32
C LEU A 435 9.23 17.64 10.03
N TYR A 436 10.25 17.58 9.19
CA TYR A 436 10.23 16.71 8.01
C TYR A 436 10.18 15.23 8.42
N ASN A 437 9.30 14.46 7.76
CA ASN A 437 9.19 13.02 7.89
C ASN A 437 9.14 12.42 6.47
N SER A 438 10.10 11.56 6.13
CA SER A 438 10.17 10.91 4.81
C SER A 438 8.99 9.97 4.54
N ASN A 439 8.38 9.43 5.60
CA ASN A 439 7.28 8.48 5.51
C ASN A 439 5.90 9.16 5.46
N ASP A 440 5.84 10.48 5.70
CA ASP A 440 4.61 11.28 5.66
C ASP A 440 4.82 12.64 4.94
N PRO A 441 5.09 12.62 3.63
CA PRO A 441 5.22 13.84 2.85
C PRO A 441 3.87 14.53 2.63
N MET A 442 3.84 15.86 2.80
CA MET A 442 2.60 16.65 2.66
C MET A 442 2.19 16.88 1.20
N PHE A 443 1.48 15.92 0.62
CA PHE A 443 0.89 16.02 -0.72
C PHE A 443 -0.56 16.53 -0.70
N PHE A 444 -1.08 16.96 -1.86
CA PHE A 444 -2.48 17.40 -2.00
C PHE A 444 -3.50 16.30 -1.68
N SER A 445 -3.10 15.03 -1.72
CA SER A 445 -3.93 13.91 -1.32
C SER A 445 -4.00 13.69 0.20
N HIS A 446 -3.11 14.32 0.97
CA HIS A 446 -3.06 14.18 2.43
C HIS A 446 -3.97 15.20 3.13
N TYR A 447 -4.70 14.79 4.17
CA TYR A 447 -5.59 15.69 4.92
C TYR A 447 -4.82 16.81 5.66
N LEU A 448 -3.59 16.52 6.12
CA LEU A 448 -2.71 17.52 6.74
C LEU A 448 -2.42 18.70 5.78
N PHE A 449 -2.25 18.43 4.48
CA PHE A 449 -2.05 19.50 3.50
C PHE A 449 -3.23 20.49 3.51
N TRP A 450 -4.46 19.99 3.50
CA TRP A 450 -5.66 20.84 3.49
C TRP A 450 -5.86 21.61 4.81
N THR A 451 -5.51 20.98 5.93
CA THR A 451 -5.52 21.64 7.24
C THR A 451 -4.54 22.81 7.28
N PHE A 452 -3.29 22.57 6.88
CA PHE A 452 -2.25 23.60 6.78
C PHE A 452 -2.60 24.68 5.78
N PHE A 453 -3.07 24.31 4.59
CA PHE A 453 -3.47 25.26 3.56
C PHE A 453 -4.61 26.17 4.04
N SER A 454 -5.57 25.63 4.80
CA SER A 454 -6.67 26.43 5.36
C SER A 454 -6.17 27.48 6.35
N ILE A 455 -5.28 27.08 7.27
CA ILE A 455 -4.64 28.00 8.23
C ILE A 455 -3.82 29.06 7.48
N PHE A 456 -2.98 28.62 6.54
CA PHE A 456 -2.20 29.48 5.66
C PHE A 456 -3.08 30.51 4.93
N PHE A 457 -4.20 30.07 4.36
CA PHE A 457 -5.07 30.93 3.57
C PHE A 457 -5.78 31.98 4.43
N LEU A 458 -6.10 31.65 5.68
CA LEU A 458 -6.63 32.62 6.65
C LEU A 458 -5.61 33.73 6.96
N PHE A 459 -4.34 33.37 7.19
CA PHE A 459 -3.27 34.36 7.39
C PHE A 459 -2.97 35.15 6.11
N TYR A 460 -3.03 34.52 4.94
CA TYR A 460 -2.90 35.19 3.65
C TYR A 460 -3.94 36.32 3.49
N ALA A 461 -5.17 36.11 3.97
CA ALA A 461 -6.24 37.10 3.94
C ALA A 461 -5.93 38.38 4.76
N LEU A 462 -4.96 38.34 5.68
CA LEU A 462 -4.50 39.52 6.42
C LEU A 462 -3.41 40.30 5.66
N LEU A 463 -2.67 39.64 4.78
CA LEU A 463 -1.46 40.17 4.14
C LEU A 463 -1.65 40.57 2.67
N TYR A 464 -2.70 40.06 2.00
CA TYR A 464 -2.85 40.16 0.53
C TYR A 464 -2.81 41.58 -0.05
N ARG A 465 -3.19 42.61 0.73
CA ARG A 465 -3.19 44.02 0.29
C ARG A 465 -1.78 44.60 0.18
N LYS A 466 -0.83 44.10 0.97
CA LYS A 466 0.55 44.60 1.02
C LYS A 466 1.43 43.75 0.10
N LYS A 467 1.65 44.20 -1.14
CA LYS A 467 2.31 43.43 -2.22
C LYS A 467 3.62 42.75 -1.79
N TYR A 468 4.52 43.47 -1.11
CA TYR A 468 5.79 42.91 -0.65
C TYR A 468 5.60 41.83 0.43
N LEU A 469 4.78 42.10 1.46
CA LEU A 469 4.50 41.11 2.51
C LEU A 469 3.75 39.89 1.96
N ARG A 470 2.89 40.08 0.97
CA ARG A 470 2.22 39.00 0.23
C ARG A 470 3.25 38.10 -0.45
N SER A 471 4.16 38.67 -1.24
CA SER A 471 5.22 37.89 -1.92
C SER A 471 6.14 37.20 -0.92
N LEU A 472 6.56 37.89 0.16
CA LEU A 472 7.39 37.33 1.22
C LEU A 472 6.70 36.16 1.92
N TYR A 473 5.44 36.32 2.27
CA TYR A 473 4.66 35.28 2.93
C TYR A 473 4.50 34.04 2.03
N LEU A 474 4.11 34.25 0.77
CA LEU A 474 3.99 33.15 -0.19
C LEU A 474 5.32 32.46 -0.49
N PHE A 475 6.43 33.21 -0.49
CA PHE A 475 7.76 32.64 -0.62
C PHE A 475 8.10 31.73 0.57
N ILE A 476 7.94 32.21 1.81
CA ILE A 476 8.23 31.43 3.02
C ILE A 476 7.36 30.17 3.09
N ILE A 477 6.05 30.29 2.85
CA ILE A 477 5.13 29.16 2.87
C ILE A 477 5.48 28.15 1.77
N SER A 478 5.91 28.65 0.60
CA SER A 478 6.35 27.77 -0.46
C SER A 478 7.60 26.97 -0.07
N LEU A 479 8.60 27.62 0.54
CA LEU A 479 9.77 26.94 1.08
C LEU A 479 9.39 25.90 2.15
N PHE A 480 8.41 26.20 3.00
CA PHE A 480 7.88 25.24 3.99
C PHE A 480 7.30 23.99 3.32
N PHE A 481 6.48 24.12 2.27
CA PHE A 481 5.96 22.96 1.54
C PHE A 481 7.07 22.17 0.83
N TYR A 482 8.09 22.84 0.28
CA TYR A 482 9.25 22.16 -0.30
C TYR A 482 10.05 21.39 0.76
N TYR A 483 10.24 21.97 1.94
CA TYR A 483 10.87 21.30 3.08
C TYR A 483 10.07 20.09 3.55
N LYS A 484 8.74 20.22 3.71
CA LYS A 484 7.88 19.08 4.11
C LYS A 484 7.78 17.99 3.05
N ALA A 485 8.00 18.31 1.77
CA ALA A 485 7.96 17.33 0.69
C ALA A 485 9.31 16.63 0.46
N GLY A 486 10.45 17.33 0.62
CA GLY A 486 11.77 16.82 0.22
C GLY A 486 12.90 17.08 1.21
N GLY A 487 12.59 17.42 2.47
CA GLY A 487 13.57 17.64 3.52
C GLY A 487 14.50 18.83 3.24
N VAL A 488 15.78 18.70 3.60
CA VAL A 488 16.79 19.78 3.49
C VAL A 488 17.15 20.11 2.03
N TYR A 489 16.80 19.25 1.06
CA TYR A 489 17.14 19.48 -0.35
C TYR A 489 16.50 20.74 -0.97
N PHE A 490 15.49 21.35 -0.32
CA PHE A 490 14.95 22.66 -0.73
C PHE A 490 16.01 23.78 -0.73
N VAL A 491 17.13 23.60 -0.02
CA VAL A 491 18.28 24.53 -0.08
C VAL A 491 18.83 24.66 -1.51
N LEU A 492 18.77 23.59 -2.32
CA LEU A 492 19.18 23.64 -3.73
C LEU A 492 18.32 24.60 -4.56
N LEU A 493 17.02 24.67 -4.26
CA LEU A 493 16.10 25.64 -4.86
C LEU A 493 16.50 27.07 -4.49
N ILE A 494 16.86 27.32 -3.23
CA ILE A 494 17.31 28.64 -2.77
C ILE A 494 18.61 29.04 -3.48
N VAL A 495 19.56 28.11 -3.59
CA VAL A 495 20.84 28.34 -4.27
C VAL A 495 20.62 28.65 -5.75
N SER A 496 19.81 27.86 -6.46
CA SER A 496 19.44 28.12 -7.86
C SER A 496 18.76 29.49 -8.01
N THR A 497 17.84 29.83 -7.11
CA THR A 497 17.17 31.14 -7.06
C THR A 497 18.17 32.29 -6.93
N ILE A 498 19.14 32.18 -6.02
CA ILE A 498 20.16 33.22 -5.82
C ILE A 498 21.00 33.41 -7.09
N PHE A 499 21.52 32.31 -7.66
CA PHE A 499 22.37 32.38 -8.84
C PHE A 499 21.65 32.98 -10.05
N ASP A 500 20.47 32.49 -10.39
CA ASP A 500 19.74 32.95 -11.58
C ASP A 500 19.17 34.36 -11.42
N PHE A 501 18.89 34.81 -10.19
CA PHE A 501 18.54 36.20 -9.93
C PHE A 501 19.67 37.16 -10.35
N PHE A 502 20.89 36.88 -9.88
CA PHE A 502 22.05 37.72 -10.17
C PHE A 502 22.52 37.58 -11.62
N ILE A 503 22.56 36.36 -12.16
CA ILE A 503 22.91 36.13 -13.56
C ILE A 503 21.90 36.80 -14.48
N GLY A 504 20.59 36.71 -14.19
CA GLY A 504 19.54 37.41 -14.95
C GLY A 504 19.76 38.92 -15.00
N LYS A 505 20.13 39.56 -13.88
CA LYS A 505 20.50 40.99 -13.86
C LYS A 505 21.72 41.28 -14.75
N LYS A 506 22.73 40.42 -14.75
CA LYS A 506 23.93 40.56 -15.61
C LYS A 506 23.61 40.38 -17.09
N ILE A 507 22.75 39.41 -17.46
CA ILE A 507 22.26 39.21 -18.83
C ILE A 507 21.62 40.50 -19.36
N PHE A 508 20.77 41.13 -18.56
CA PHE A 508 20.04 42.34 -18.98
C PHE A 508 20.94 43.58 -19.07
N LYS A 509 21.89 43.76 -18.13
CA LYS A 509 22.85 44.89 -18.14
C LYS A 509 23.93 44.79 -19.22
N SER A 510 24.14 43.61 -19.80
CA SER A 510 25.19 43.38 -20.80
C SER A 510 24.88 44.08 -22.13
N GLN A 511 25.74 45.03 -22.52
CA GLN A 511 25.60 45.78 -23.78
C GLN A 511 26.01 44.95 -25.02
N GLY A 512 27.02 44.08 -24.89
CA GLY A 512 27.50 43.22 -25.98
C GLY A 512 26.76 41.89 -26.12
N SER A 513 26.55 41.42 -27.36
CA SER A 513 25.91 40.12 -27.65
C SER A 513 26.71 38.92 -27.11
N ILE A 514 28.04 39.01 -27.11
CA ILE A 514 28.95 37.97 -26.63
C ILE A 514 28.83 37.79 -25.11
N HIS A 515 29.04 38.85 -24.34
CA HIS A 515 28.93 38.82 -22.87
C HIS A 515 27.55 38.35 -22.40
N ARG A 516 26.49 38.85 -23.05
CA ARG A 516 25.11 38.42 -22.78
C ARG A 516 24.90 36.93 -23.04
N LYS A 517 25.52 36.39 -24.10
CA LYS A 517 25.48 34.95 -24.42
C LYS A 517 26.30 34.13 -23.42
N GLN A 518 27.45 34.60 -22.96
CA GLN A 518 28.26 33.94 -21.92
C GLN A 518 27.50 33.80 -20.60
N TRP A 519 26.84 34.87 -20.14
CA TRP A 519 25.99 34.81 -18.94
C TRP A 519 24.82 33.86 -19.09
N LEU A 520 24.19 33.82 -20.28
CA LEU A 520 23.14 32.84 -20.57
C LEU A 520 23.68 31.41 -20.52
N ILE A 521 24.82 31.14 -21.18
CA ILE A 521 25.46 29.82 -21.17
C ILE A 521 25.77 29.41 -19.73
N LEU A 522 26.34 30.31 -18.93
CA LEU A 522 26.63 30.02 -17.51
C LEU A 522 25.37 29.62 -16.74
N SER A 523 24.27 30.38 -16.84
CA SER A 523 23.00 30.04 -16.17
C SER A 523 22.46 28.68 -16.63
N VAL A 524 22.38 28.45 -17.93
CA VAL A 524 21.85 27.19 -18.48
C VAL A 524 22.73 26.01 -18.08
N THR A 525 24.06 26.15 -18.15
CA THR A 525 25.01 25.11 -17.75
C THR A 525 24.89 24.79 -16.26
N LEU A 526 24.83 25.78 -15.37
CA LEU A 526 24.68 25.54 -13.93
C LEU A 526 23.38 24.79 -13.60
N ASN A 527 22.26 25.21 -14.18
CA ASN A 527 20.97 24.56 -13.98
C ASN A 527 20.95 23.11 -14.53
N LEU A 528 21.48 22.89 -15.74
CA LEU A 528 21.54 21.57 -16.34
C LEU A 528 22.54 20.64 -15.65
N LEU A 529 23.67 21.15 -15.13
CA LEU A 529 24.62 20.36 -14.34
C LEU A 529 23.99 19.90 -13.02
N LEU A 530 23.26 20.78 -12.34
CA LEU A 530 22.56 20.44 -11.11
C LEU A 530 21.51 19.35 -11.37
N LEU A 531 20.68 19.52 -12.41
CA LEU A 531 19.70 18.52 -12.83
C LEU A 531 20.38 17.21 -13.24
N PHE A 532 21.48 17.27 -13.99
CA PHE A 532 22.22 16.09 -14.43
C PHE A 532 22.81 15.31 -13.27
N PHE A 533 23.43 15.99 -12.31
CA PHE A 533 23.99 15.36 -11.13
C PHE A 533 22.92 14.58 -10.35
N PHE A 534 21.78 15.21 -10.04
CA PHE A 534 20.76 14.59 -9.20
C PHE A 534 19.87 13.58 -9.94
N LYS A 535 19.64 13.76 -11.25
CA LYS A 535 18.70 12.92 -12.00
C LYS A 535 19.37 11.88 -12.90
N TYR A 536 20.51 12.19 -13.52
CA TYR A 536 21.04 11.38 -14.63
C TYR A 536 22.39 10.72 -14.37
N SER A 537 23.12 11.10 -13.32
CA SER A 537 24.46 10.58 -13.02
C SER A 537 24.48 9.05 -12.87
N MET A 538 23.60 8.50 -12.02
CA MET A 538 23.48 7.05 -11.80
C MET A 538 23.13 6.28 -13.07
N PHE A 539 22.16 6.79 -13.85
CA PHE A 539 21.78 6.18 -15.13
C PHE A 539 22.93 6.22 -16.14
N PHE A 540 23.63 7.35 -16.27
CA PHE A 540 24.71 7.51 -17.22
C PHE A 540 25.92 6.64 -16.87
N ILE A 541 26.31 6.60 -15.59
CA ILE A 541 27.39 5.73 -15.12
C ILE A 541 26.99 4.26 -15.23
N GLY A 542 25.75 3.89 -14.92
CA GLY A 542 25.23 2.53 -15.14
C GLY A 542 25.32 2.09 -16.61
N LEU A 543 25.01 3.00 -17.55
CA LEU A 543 25.15 2.76 -18.98
C LEU A 543 26.63 2.60 -19.39
N VAL A 544 27.52 3.45 -18.88
CA VAL A 544 28.97 3.37 -19.10
C VAL A 544 29.54 2.05 -18.57
N ASN A 545 29.16 1.66 -17.35
CA ASN A 545 29.57 0.41 -16.74
C ASN A 545 29.08 -0.79 -17.57
N SER A 546 27.84 -0.76 -18.05
CA SER A 546 27.26 -1.82 -18.88
C SER A 546 27.90 -1.94 -20.27
N ILE A 547 28.26 -0.83 -20.91
CA ILE A 547 28.84 -0.84 -22.27
C ILE A 547 30.35 -1.10 -22.24
N LEU A 548 31.07 -0.49 -21.30
CA LEU A 548 32.54 -0.51 -21.24
C LEU A 548 33.09 -1.53 -20.24
N GLY A 549 32.24 -2.25 -19.51
CA GLY A 549 32.67 -3.21 -18.49
C GLY A 549 33.43 -2.55 -17.33
N THR A 550 33.11 -1.30 -17.02
CA THR A 550 33.78 -0.53 -15.96
C THR A 550 33.02 -0.65 -14.63
N HIS A 551 33.70 -0.30 -13.53
CA HIS A 551 33.14 -0.29 -12.18
C HIS A 551 33.21 1.13 -11.58
N LEU A 552 32.77 2.12 -12.37
CA LEU A 552 32.73 3.49 -11.88
C LEU A 552 31.58 3.64 -10.87
N GLU A 553 31.87 4.26 -9.74
CA GLU A 553 30.87 4.60 -8.72
C GLU A 553 30.60 6.11 -8.72
N VAL A 554 29.35 6.48 -8.44
CA VAL A 554 28.95 7.88 -8.31
C VAL A 554 29.18 8.33 -6.87
N PHE A 555 29.87 9.46 -6.69
CA PHE A 555 30.09 10.06 -5.39
C PHE A 555 29.20 11.30 -5.19
N ASN A 556 28.38 11.27 -4.14
CA ASN A 556 27.46 12.35 -3.79
C ASN A 556 28.18 13.44 -2.97
N VAL A 557 28.79 14.39 -3.66
CA VAL A 557 29.52 15.52 -3.06
C VAL A 557 28.64 16.32 -2.08
N PHE A 558 27.33 16.45 -2.35
CA PHE A 558 26.42 17.19 -1.47
C PHE A 558 26.12 16.45 -0.18
N ALA A 559 26.00 15.11 -0.22
CA ALA A 559 25.91 14.30 0.99
C ALA A 559 27.20 14.39 1.81
N GLY A 560 28.36 14.36 1.15
CA GLY A 560 29.67 14.57 1.80
C GLY A 560 29.77 15.92 2.51
N LEU A 561 29.32 17.01 1.86
CA LEU A 561 29.26 18.34 2.47
C LEU A 561 28.23 18.40 3.62
N GLY A 562 27.06 17.76 3.46
CA GLY A 562 26.04 17.68 4.50
C GLY A 562 26.55 16.95 5.75
N ASN A 563 27.35 15.90 5.57
CA ASN A 563 27.96 15.12 6.63
C ASN A 563 28.96 15.92 7.49
N LEU A 564 29.51 17.02 6.98
CA LEU A 564 30.30 17.97 7.79
C LEU A 564 29.47 18.62 8.91
N PHE A 565 28.15 18.69 8.74
CA PHE A 565 27.23 19.36 9.66
C PHE A 565 26.20 18.41 10.30
N SER A 566 26.09 17.16 9.84
CA SER A 566 25.06 16.19 10.28
C SER A 566 25.60 14.93 10.98
N GLN A 567 26.85 14.93 11.45
CA GLN A 567 27.50 13.78 12.10
C GLN A 567 27.51 12.48 11.24
N GLY A 568 27.60 12.60 9.92
CA GLY A 568 27.72 11.43 9.01
C GLY A 568 26.40 10.74 8.64
N SER A 569 25.26 11.44 8.75
CA SER A 569 23.93 10.85 8.55
C SER A 569 23.51 10.59 7.09
N PHE A 570 24.22 11.13 6.09
CA PHE A 570 23.87 11.00 4.67
C PHE A 570 24.74 9.96 3.95
N ASP A 571 24.10 9.09 3.16
CA ASP A 571 24.81 8.18 2.26
C ASP A 571 25.48 8.96 1.11
N ILE A 572 26.76 8.70 0.90
CA ILE A 572 27.58 9.33 -0.16
C ILE A 572 27.57 8.54 -1.47
N HIS A 573 27.08 7.31 -1.49
CA HIS A 573 27.00 6.45 -2.67
C HIS A 573 25.60 6.48 -3.31
N GLU A 574 24.61 7.05 -2.61
CA GLU A 574 23.24 7.18 -3.11
C GLU A 574 22.88 8.65 -3.40
N ILE A 575 22.11 8.87 -4.46
CA ILE A 575 21.60 10.19 -4.83
C ILE A 575 20.08 10.19 -4.71
N ILE A 576 19.61 10.89 -3.69
CA ILE A 576 18.18 11.15 -3.49
C ILE A 576 17.78 12.29 -4.44
N LEU A 577 16.78 12.05 -5.29
CA LEU A 577 16.27 13.05 -6.23
C LEU A 577 15.53 14.17 -5.48
N PRO A 578 15.99 15.44 -5.55
CA PRO A 578 15.32 16.55 -4.88
C PRO A 578 13.94 16.81 -5.50
N VAL A 579 12.94 16.95 -4.63
CA VAL A 579 11.57 17.21 -5.05
C VAL A 579 11.50 18.51 -5.86
N GLY A 580 10.90 18.43 -7.06
CA GLY A 580 10.69 19.58 -7.93
C GLY A 580 11.91 20.08 -8.71
N ILE A 581 13.08 19.42 -8.63
CA ILE A 581 14.31 19.85 -9.31
C ILE A 581 14.16 20.09 -10.80
N SER A 582 13.40 19.24 -11.46
CA SER A 582 13.11 19.35 -12.87
C SER A 582 12.30 20.61 -13.21
N PHE A 583 11.38 21.01 -12.33
CA PHE A 583 10.46 22.12 -12.57
C PHE A 583 11.11 23.47 -12.30
N TYR A 584 11.76 23.64 -11.15
CA TYR A 584 12.43 24.92 -10.87
C TYR A 584 13.60 25.16 -11.85
N THR A 585 14.28 24.10 -12.32
CA THR A 585 15.29 24.18 -13.39
C THR A 585 14.69 24.75 -14.68
N PHE A 586 13.49 24.31 -15.08
CA PHE A 586 12.83 24.81 -16.29
C PHE A 586 12.32 26.25 -16.15
N GLN A 587 11.89 26.65 -14.95
CA GLN A 587 11.47 28.01 -14.65
C GLN A 587 12.65 28.99 -14.68
N THR A 588 13.77 28.66 -14.02
CA THR A 588 14.96 29.53 -13.99
C THR A 588 15.58 29.65 -15.38
N ILE A 589 15.66 28.57 -16.17
CA ILE A 589 16.06 28.62 -17.58
C ILE A 589 15.10 29.47 -18.41
N SER A 590 13.78 29.33 -18.22
CA SER A 590 12.78 30.16 -18.92
C SER A 590 13.02 31.64 -18.65
N TYR A 591 13.29 32.01 -17.39
CA TYR A 591 13.60 33.38 -16.99
C TYR A 591 14.86 33.92 -17.69
N THR A 592 15.99 33.22 -17.60
CA THR A 592 17.25 33.74 -18.16
C THR A 592 17.24 33.78 -19.69
N VAL A 593 16.59 32.81 -20.35
CA VAL A 593 16.38 32.82 -21.81
C VAL A 593 15.46 33.96 -22.24
N ASP A 594 14.37 34.22 -21.52
CA ASP A 594 13.45 35.31 -21.88
C ASP A 594 14.09 36.69 -21.67
N LEU A 595 14.93 36.85 -20.64
CA LEU A 595 15.77 38.05 -20.46
C LEU A 595 16.78 38.22 -21.61
N TYR A 596 17.47 37.14 -22.00
CA TYR A 596 18.40 37.15 -23.13
C TYR A 596 17.72 37.58 -24.43
N ARG A 597 16.50 37.07 -24.66
CA ARG A 597 15.63 37.40 -25.80
C ARG A 597 14.93 38.76 -25.66
N LYS A 598 15.16 39.50 -24.57
CA LYS A 598 14.53 40.80 -24.27
C LYS A 598 13.00 40.77 -24.25
N LYS A 599 12.40 39.62 -23.91
CA LYS A 599 10.93 39.48 -23.75
C LYS A 599 10.44 39.98 -22.39
N LEU A 600 11.34 40.09 -21.43
CA LEU A 600 11.06 40.41 -20.04
C LEU A 600 12.17 41.34 -19.49
N LYS A 601 11.84 42.13 -18.46
CA LYS A 601 12.83 42.87 -17.63
C LYS A 601 13.15 42.07 -16.36
N PRO A 602 14.36 42.16 -15.79
CA PRO A 602 14.70 41.45 -14.55
C PRO A 602 13.73 41.80 -13.42
N VAL A 603 13.47 40.84 -12.53
CA VAL A 603 12.72 41.07 -11.31
C VAL A 603 13.51 42.02 -10.40
N ASP A 604 12.80 42.94 -9.76
CA ASP A 604 13.41 44.04 -9.00
C ASP A 604 14.12 43.52 -7.73
N ASN A 605 13.47 42.62 -7.00
CA ASN A 605 13.93 42.06 -5.73
C ASN A 605 13.96 40.52 -5.73
N ILE A 606 14.76 39.93 -4.84
CA ILE A 606 14.97 38.49 -4.77
C ILE A 606 13.75 37.74 -4.21
N ILE A 607 12.92 38.38 -3.40
CA ILE A 607 11.73 37.76 -2.81
C ILE A 607 10.68 37.46 -3.88
N ASP A 608 10.41 38.40 -4.79
CA ASP A 608 9.51 38.18 -5.91
C ASP A 608 10.04 37.12 -6.87
N PHE A 609 11.36 37.06 -7.07
CA PHE A 609 11.98 36.01 -7.88
C PHE A 609 11.91 34.64 -7.20
N GLY A 610 12.24 34.57 -5.92
CA GLY A 610 12.13 33.35 -5.11
C GLY A 610 10.69 32.86 -5.01
N PHE A 611 9.72 33.75 -4.89
CA PHE A 611 8.29 33.40 -4.96
C PHE A 611 7.92 32.80 -6.31
N TYR A 612 8.37 33.39 -7.43
CA TYR A 612 8.16 32.83 -8.77
C TYR A 612 8.72 31.40 -8.90
N VAL A 613 9.95 31.18 -8.44
CA VAL A 613 10.64 29.89 -8.55
C VAL A 613 10.06 28.84 -7.59
N SER A 614 9.65 29.25 -6.40
CA SER A 614 9.19 28.32 -5.36
C SER A 614 7.69 28.09 -5.34
N PHE A 615 6.87 28.75 -6.17
CA PHE A 615 5.42 28.75 -5.98
C PHE A 615 4.82 27.34 -5.83
N PHE A 616 4.48 26.95 -4.59
CA PHE A 616 4.23 25.56 -4.21
C PHE A 616 3.05 24.86 -4.92
N PRO A 617 2.03 25.52 -5.50
CA PRO A 617 1.07 24.80 -6.32
C PRO A 617 1.75 24.08 -7.51
N GLN A 618 2.97 24.48 -7.88
CA GLN A 618 3.76 23.88 -8.94
C GLN A 618 4.78 22.82 -8.46
N LEU A 619 4.83 22.54 -7.16
CA LEU A 619 5.98 21.94 -6.47
C LEU A 619 6.53 20.66 -7.12
N VAL A 620 5.69 19.80 -7.72
CA VAL A 620 6.15 18.54 -8.36
C VAL A 620 5.55 18.24 -9.72
N ALA A 621 4.29 18.58 -9.96
CA ALA A 621 3.60 18.20 -11.20
C ALA A 621 2.62 19.30 -11.66
N GLY A 622 2.85 20.55 -11.24
CA GLY A 622 1.98 21.63 -11.67
C GLY A 622 2.27 22.04 -13.11
N PRO A 623 1.44 22.91 -13.70
CA PRO A 623 1.75 23.50 -14.99
C PRO A 623 3.12 24.21 -14.97
N ILE A 624 3.99 23.92 -15.95
CA ILE A 624 5.28 24.60 -16.09
C ILE A 624 5.03 26.03 -16.52
N VAL A 625 5.31 26.98 -15.63
CA VAL A 625 5.01 28.40 -15.87
C VAL A 625 6.21 29.19 -16.34
N ARG A 626 5.98 29.98 -17.39
CA ARG A 626 6.96 30.89 -17.96
C ARG A 626 7.08 32.15 -17.13
N ALA A 627 8.31 32.61 -16.97
CA ALA A 627 8.62 33.86 -16.30
C ALA A 627 7.83 35.04 -16.89
N SER A 628 7.72 35.11 -18.22
CA SER A 628 7.01 36.16 -18.95
C SER A 628 5.49 36.20 -18.69
N GLU A 629 4.90 35.11 -18.21
CA GLU A 629 3.46 35.02 -17.90
C GLU A 629 3.16 35.22 -16.41
N PHE A 630 4.05 34.77 -15.52
CA PHE A 630 3.82 34.83 -14.06
C PHE A 630 4.29 36.13 -13.42
N ILE A 631 5.51 36.58 -13.74
CA ILE A 631 6.13 37.75 -13.09
C ILE A 631 5.26 39.02 -13.20
N PRO A 632 4.59 39.32 -14.33
CA PRO A 632 3.67 40.45 -14.40
C PRO A 632 2.50 40.38 -13.40
N GLN A 633 2.06 39.18 -13.03
CA GLN A 633 0.96 38.96 -12.08
C GLN A 633 1.37 39.34 -10.64
N LEU A 634 2.67 39.29 -10.30
CA LEU A 634 3.19 39.70 -8.99
C LEU A 634 2.88 41.16 -8.66
N LYS A 635 2.79 42.02 -9.67
CA LYS A 635 2.51 43.45 -9.52
C LYS A 635 1.01 43.76 -9.50
N GLN A 636 0.16 42.80 -9.86
CA GLN A 636 -1.30 42.97 -9.90
C GLN A 636 -1.92 42.93 -8.50
N GLU A 637 -2.99 43.69 -8.32
CA GLU A 637 -3.80 43.66 -7.12
C GLU A 637 -4.56 42.33 -7.02
N TYR A 638 -4.60 41.77 -5.82
CA TYR A 638 -5.37 40.57 -5.56
C TYR A 638 -6.87 40.86 -5.70
N LYS A 639 -7.55 40.06 -6.52
CA LYS A 639 -9.01 40.10 -6.69
C LYS A 639 -9.53 38.67 -6.75
N LEU A 640 -10.43 38.33 -5.84
CA LEU A 640 -11.13 37.06 -5.82
C LEU A 640 -12.63 37.31 -6.02
N SER A 641 -13.11 37.16 -7.25
CA SER A 641 -14.54 37.24 -7.52
C SER A 641 -15.23 35.93 -7.12
N TYR A 642 -16.55 35.98 -6.91
CA TYR A 642 -17.35 34.76 -6.70
C TYR A 642 -17.17 33.74 -7.83
N GLN A 643 -17.06 34.20 -9.09
CA GLN A 643 -16.80 33.31 -10.22
C GLN A 643 -15.44 32.61 -10.10
N THR A 644 -14.39 33.34 -9.72
CA THR A 644 -13.06 32.77 -9.54
C THR A 644 -13.01 31.80 -8.37
N PHE A 645 -13.65 32.14 -7.24
CA PHE A 645 -13.74 31.26 -6.08
C PHE A 645 -14.48 29.95 -6.39
N SER A 646 -15.65 30.03 -7.03
CA SER A 646 -16.40 28.83 -7.43
C SER A 646 -15.64 27.97 -8.43
N ARG A 647 -14.96 28.58 -9.41
CA ARG A 647 -14.09 27.85 -10.33
C ARG A 647 -12.95 27.16 -9.60
N ALA A 648 -12.30 27.83 -8.65
CA ALA A 648 -11.22 27.26 -7.87
C ALA A 648 -11.69 26.06 -7.04
N GLY A 649 -12.82 26.18 -6.36
CA GLY A 649 -13.43 25.09 -5.60
C GLY A 649 -13.80 23.89 -6.47
N LEU A 650 -14.41 24.11 -7.64
CA LEU A 650 -14.75 23.03 -8.57
C LEU A 650 -13.51 22.32 -9.13
N LEU A 651 -12.44 23.05 -9.43
CA LEU A 651 -11.17 22.45 -9.87
C LEU A 651 -10.53 21.61 -8.76
N ILE A 652 -10.52 22.10 -7.52
CA ILE A 652 -9.99 21.35 -6.37
C ILE A 652 -10.81 20.07 -6.13
N ILE A 653 -12.14 20.19 -6.04
CA ILE A 653 -13.05 19.06 -5.80
C ILE A 653 -12.95 18.04 -6.94
N GLY A 654 -13.00 18.50 -8.19
CA GLY A 654 -12.89 17.64 -9.37
C GLY A 654 -11.51 16.98 -9.48
N GLY A 655 -10.44 17.68 -9.07
CA GLY A 655 -9.10 17.12 -8.98
C GLY A 655 -9.01 16.03 -7.93
N LEU A 656 -9.48 16.28 -6.69
CA LEU A 656 -9.51 15.28 -5.63
C LEU A 656 -10.31 14.04 -6.04
N PHE A 657 -11.46 14.22 -6.69
CA PHE A 657 -12.24 13.10 -7.23
C PHE A 657 -11.46 12.29 -8.27
N LYS A 658 -10.86 12.94 -9.27
CA LYS A 658 -10.05 12.25 -10.29
C LYS A 658 -8.88 11.48 -9.69
N LYS A 659 -8.19 12.05 -8.69
CA LYS A 659 -7.05 11.40 -8.02
C LYS A 659 -7.53 10.23 -7.17
N MET A 660 -8.35 10.49 -6.16
CA MET A 660 -8.65 9.52 -5.10
C MET A 660 -9.69 8.48 -5.51
N VAL A 661 -10.68 8.86 -6.31
CA VAL A 661 -11.80 7.95 -6.65
C VAL A 661 -11.53 7.19 -7.95
N ILE A 662 -10.97 7.85 -8.96
CA ILE A 662 -10.72 7.19 -10.26
C ILE A 662 -9.32 6.61 -10.30
N SER A 663 -8.29 7.45 -10.21
CA SER A 663 -6.90 7.03 -10.44
C SER A 663 -6.41 6.03 -9.38
N ASP A 664 -6.49 6.38 -8.10
CA ASP A 664 -5.94 5.55 -7.02
C ASP A 664 -6.69 4.22 -6.92
N TYR A 665 -8.03 4.25 -7.04
CA TYR A 665 -8.84 3.03 -7.01
C TYR A 665 -8.52 2.08 -8.17
N ILE A 666 -8.40 2.58 -9.41
CA ILE A 666 -8.05 1.74 -10.57
C ILE A 666 -6.60 1.24 -10.46
N SER A 667 -5.69 2.05 -9.91
CA SER A 667 -4.29 1.65 -9.68
C SER A 667 -4.21 0.42 -8.78
N SER A 668 -4.67 0.57 -7.53
CA SER A 668 -4.44 -0.44 -6.48
C SER A 668 -5.28 -1.71 -6.67
N ASN A 669 -6.44 -1.60 -7.31
CA ASN A 669 -7.32 -2.76 -7.49
C ASN A 669 -7.12 -3.51 -8.82
N PHE A 670 -6.43 -2.92 -9.80
CA PHE A 670 -6.27 -3.57 -11.11
C PHE A 670 -4.93 -3.30 -11.78
N VAL A 671 -4.61 -2.04 -12.10
CA VAL A 671 -3.44 -1.74 -12.95
C VAL A 671 -2.15 -2.22 -12.33
N ASP A 672 -1.93 -1.98 -11.03
CA ASP A 672 -0.71 -2.42 -10.36
C ASP A 672 -0.57 -3.94 -10.41
N ARG A 673 -1.65 -4.68 -10.18
CA ARG A 673 -1.65 -6.15 -10.18
C ARG A 673 -1.33 -6.73 -11.56
N VAL A 674 -1.88 -6.14 -12.62
CA VAL A 674 -1.65 -6.58 -14.01
C VAL A 674 -0.20 -6.32 -14.43
N PHE A 675 0.34 -5.13 -14.11
CA PHE A 675 1.73 -4.79 -14.45
C PHE A 675 2.77 -5.50 -13.59
N GLU A 676 2.44 -5.90 -12.36
CA GLU A 676 3.34 -6.66 -11.47
C GLU A 676 3.43 -8.14 -11.84
N ALA A 677 2.35 -8.74 -12.36
CA ALA A 677 2.34 -10.16 -12.75
C ALA A 677 1.55 -10.42 -14.04
N PRO A 678 2.02 -9.93 -15.21
CA PRO A 678 1.29 -10.02 -16.49
C PRO A 678 0.83 -11.44 -16.86
N LEU A 679 1.63 -12.44 -16.52
CA LEU A 679 1.39 -13.85 -16.87
C LEU A 679 0.21 -14.49 -16.12
N LYS A 680 -0.26 -13.87 -15.02
CA LYS A 680 -1.44 -14.34 -14.29
C LYS A 680 -2.76 -13.92 -14.95
N TYR A 681 -2.69 -13.00 -15.90
CA TYR A 681 -3.85 -12.39 -16.53
C TYR A 681 -3.88 -12.76 -18.02
N SER A 682 -5.09 -12.88 -18.57
CA SER A 682 -5.29 -13.06 -20.01
C SER A 682 -4.78 -11.86 -20.80
N GLY A 683 -4.59 -12.03 -22.11
CA GLY A 683 -4.26 -10.93 -23.00
C GLY A 683 -5.31 -9.82 -23.02
N PHE A 684 -6.59 -10.16 -22.88
CA PHE A 684 -7.68 -9.20 -22.75
C PHE A 684 -7.53 -8.35 -21.48
N GLU A 685 -7.26 -8.97 -20.33
CA GLU A 685 -7.01 -8.26 -19.08
C GLU A 685 -5.72 -7.42 -19.12
N ASN A 686 -4.67 -7.90 -19.79
CA ASN A 686 -3.44 -7.13 -20.03
C ASN A 686 -3.72 -5.86 -20.88
N LEU A 687 -4.55 -5.99 -21.91
CA LEU A 687 -4.98 -4.85 -22.72
C LEU A 687 -5.83 -3.87 -21.90
N LEU A 688 -6.78 -4.37 -21.10
CA LEU A 688 -7.55 -3.55 -20.18
C LEU A 688 -6.66 -2.90 -19.11
N GLY A 689 -5.61 -3.56 -18.64
CA GLY A 689 -4.61 -3.00 -17.74
C GLY A 689 -3.87 -1.82 -18.37
N ALA A 690 -3.51 -1.91 -19.66
CA ALA A 690 -2.91 -0.81 -20.40
C ALA A 690 -3.89 0.37 -20.58
N TYR A 691 -5.18 0.11 -20.86
CA TYR A 691 -6.21 1.16 -20.89
C TYR A 691 -6.48 1.76 -19.50
N GLY A 692 -6.45 0.92 -18.46
CA GLY A 692 -6.56 1.31 -17.07
C GLY A 692 -5.44 2.27 -16.69
N TYR A 693 -4.21 1.94 -17.08
CA TYR A 693 -3.08 2.83 -16.87
C TYR A 693 -3.21 4.14 -17.66
N ALA A 694 -3.72 4.09 -18.90
CA ALA A 694 -3.96 5.31 -19.67
C ALA A 694 -4.93 6.26 -18.97
N ILE A 695 -6.01 5.76 -18.38
CA ILE A 695 -6.93 6.63 -17.63
C ILE A 695 -6.36 7.03 -16.27
N GLN A 696 -5.63 6.14 -15.59
CA GLN A 696 -4.93 6.42 -14.34
C GLN A 696 -3.95 7.60 -14.50
N ILE A 697 -3.00 7.51 -15.45
CA ILE A 697 -2.00 8.57 -15.66
C ILE A 697 -2.65 9.90 -16.04
N TYR A 698 -3.74 9.88 -16.82
CA TYR A 698 -4.50 11.08 -17.12
C TYR A 698 -5.15 11.67 -15.87
N CYS A 699 -5.92 10.86 -15.13
CA CYS A 699 -6.69 11.32 -13.97
C CYS A 699 -5.78 11.80 -12.85
N ASP A 700 -4.68 11.10 -12.56
CA ASP A 700 -3.66 11.49 -11.58
C ASP A 700 -3.06 12.87 -11.91
N PHE A 701 -2.60 13.04 -13.15
CA PHE A 701 -1.84 14.21 -13.53
C PHE A 701 -2.74 15.43 -13.79
N SER A 702 -3.91 15.18 -14.39
CA SER A 702 -4.96 16.18 -14.57
C SER A 702 -5.53 16.63 -13.22
N ALA A 703 -5.66 15.72 -12.24
CA ALA A 703 -6.05 16.06 -10.89
C ALA A 703 -5.06 17.02 -10.22
N TYR A 704 -3.76 16.69 -10.26
CA TYR A 704 -2.74 17.58 -9.70
C TYR A 704 -2.81 18.96 -10.35
N SER A 705 -2.88 19.00 -11.68
CA SER A 705 -2.94 20.26 -12.44
C SER A 705 -4.16 21.11 -12.07
N ASP A 706 -5.33 20.49 -11.91
CA ASP A 706 -6.56 21.19 -11.54
C ASP A 706 -6.49 21.72 -10.10
N ILE A 707 -6.02 20.91 -9.15
CA ILE A 707 -5.80 21.35 -7.76
C ILE A 707 -4.82 22.52 -7.75
N ALA A 708 -3.69 22.42 -8.45
CA ALA A 708 -2.69 23.48 -8.56
C ALA A 708 -3.28 24.78 -9.13
N ILE A 709 -4.06 24.70 -10.21
CA ILE A 709 -4.74 25.86 -10.81
C ILE A 709 -5.75 26.44 -9.82
N GLY A 710 -6.53 25.59 -9.14
CA GLY A 710 -7.52 26.03 -8.14
C GLY A 710 -6.88 26.77 -6.97
N LEU A 711 -5.83 26.21 -6.37
CA LEU A 711 -5.08 26.84 -5.28
C LEU A 711 -4.46 28.17 -5.72
N ALA A 712 -3.89 28.22 -6.93
CA ALA A 712 -3.36 29.46 -7.48
C ALA A 712 -4.43 30.53 -7.67
N LEU A 713 -5.62 30.16 -8.17
CA LEU A 713 -6.74 31.08 -8.33
C LEU A 713 -7.23 31.63 -6.98
N LEU A 714 -7.28 30.81 -5.92
CA LEU A 714 -7.60 31.28 -4.56
C LEU A 714 -6.58 32.33 -4.07
N MET A 715 -5.31 32.15 -4.41
CA MET A 715 -4.22 33.09 -4.12
C MET A 715 -4.13 34.27 -5.11
N GLY A 716 -4.98 34.31 -6.15
CA GLY A 716 -5.07 35.41 -7.10
C GLY A 716 -4.11 35.31 -8.29
N PHE A 717 -3.52 34.14 -8.53
CA PHE A 717 -2.63 33.86 -9.66
C PHE A 717 -3.29 32.92 -10.67
N LYS A 718 -3.01 33.13 -11.95
CA LYS A 718 -3.51 32.30 -13.05
C LYS A 718 -2.38 31.44 -13.59
N LEU A 719 -2.55 30.12 -13.47
CA LEU A 719 -1.68 29.11 -14.08
C LEU A 719 -2.28 28.63 -15.41
N PRO A 720 -1.45 28.23 -16.39
CA PRO A 720 -1.92 27.67 -17.65
C PRO A 720 -2.55 26.29 -17.45
N GLN A 721 -3.45 25.91 -18.35
CA GLN A 721 -4.01 24.55 -18.38
C GLN A 721 -2.99 23.54 -18.92
N ASN A 722 -3.02 22.32 -18.39
CA ASN A 722 -2.16 21.22 -18.84
C ASN A 722 -2.85 20.23 -19.76
N PHE A 723 -4.17 20.04 -19.62
CA PHE A 723 -4.91 19.02 -20.36
C PHE A 723 -6.14 19.58 -21.06
N ASN A 724 -6.43 19.07 -22.25
CA ASN A 724 -7.64 19.39 -23.01
C ASN A 724 -8.14 18.17 -23.80
N GLN A 725 -8.82 17.26 -23.12
CA GLN A 725 -9.42 16.04 -23.70
C GLN A 725 -8.46 15.27 -24.62
N PRO A 726 -7.25 14.89 -24.15
CA PRO A 726 -6.19 14.34 -25.00
C PRO A 726 -6.56 13.02 -25.70
N TYR A 727 -7.38 12.17 -25.08
CA TYR A 727 -7.78 10.89 -25.67
C TYR A 727 -8.82 10.99 -26.79
N LEU A 728 -9.33 12.19 -27.11
CA LEU A 728 -10.15 12.43 -28.31
C LEU A 728 -9.33 12.86 -29.53
N SER A 729 -8.00 12.89 -29.41
CA SER A 729 -7.12 13.35 -30.48
C SER A 729 -7.16 12.42 -31.70
N THR A 730 -7.35 12.98 -32.89
CA THR A 730 -7.38 12.22 -34.15
C THR A 730 -6.02 12.10 -34.83
N SER A 731 -4.96 12.63 -34.20
CA SER A 731 -3.57 12.51 -34.67
C SER A 731 -2.60 12.74 -33.51
N ILE A 732 -1.38 12.21 -33.63
CA ILE A 732 -0.35 12.37 -32.59
C ILE A 732 0.06 13.84 -32.36
N THR A 733 -0.02 14.70 -33.38
CA THR A 733 0.21 16.14 -33.20
C THR A 733 -0.92 16.82 -32.42
N ASP A 734 -2.16 16.38 -32.60
CA ASP A 734 -3.30 16.89 -31.81
C ASP A 734 -3.20 16.43 -30.35
N PHE A 735 -2.75 15.18 -30.13
CA PHE A 735 -2.47 14.66 -28.79
C PHE A 735 -1.48 15.55 -28.02
N TRP A 736 -0.32 15.88 -28.61
CA TRP A 736 0.68 16.75 -27.97
C TRP A 736 0.27 18.22 -27.84
N ARG A 737 -0.84 18.63 -28.47
CA ARG A 737 -1.47 19.96 -28.24
C ARG A 737 -2.49 19.94 -27.12
N ARG A 738 -2.84 18.76 -26.59
CA ARG A 738 -3.88 18.52 -25.59
C ARG A 738 -3.38 17.81 -24.34
N TRP A 739 -2.23 17.14 -24.43
CA TRP A 739 -1.55 16.44 -23.36
C TRP A 739 -0.36 17.27 -22.85
N HIS A 740 -0.26 17.43 -21.53
CA HIS A 740 0.83 18.13 -20.85
C HIS A 740 1.27 19.42 -21.58
N MET A 741 0.28 20.28 -21.87
CA MET A 741 0.42 21.41 -22.78
C MET A 741 1.50 22.41 -22.33
N SER A 742 1.70 22.62 -21.03
CA SER A 742 2.76 23.52 -20.53
C SER A 742 4.16 23.00 -20.89
N LEU A 743 4.45 21.72 -20.66
CA LEU A 743 5.71 21.07 -21.07
C LEU A 743 5.89 21.10 -22.59
N SER A 744 4.86 20.68 -23.34
CA SER A 744 4.89 20.65 -24.80
C SER A 744 5.24 22.03 -25.38
N ASN A 745 4.62 23.09 -24.84
CA ASN A 745 4.90 24.45 -25.22
C ASN A 745 6.29 24.93 -24.76
N TRP A 746 6.77 24.50 -23.59
CA TRP A 746 8.12 24.81 -23.11
C TRP A 746 9.18 24.16 -24.03
N LEU A 747 9.08 22.85 -24.30
CA LEU A 747 9.97 22.13 -25.22
C LEU A 747 9.97 22.77 -26.61
N LYS A 748 8.80 23.18 -27.09
CA LYS A 748 8.69 23.89 -28.38
C LYS A 748 9.51 25.20 -28.38
N ASP A 749 9.31 26.06 -27.39
CA ASP A 749 9.84 27.44 -27.41
C ASP A 749 11.30 27.57 -26.90
N TYR A 750 11.73 26.66 -26.04
CA TYR A 750 13.05 26.66 -25.41
C TYR A 750 14.00 25.58 -25.93
N LEU A 751 13.52 24.56 -26.67
CA LEU A 751 14.37 23.51 -27.26
C LEU A 751 14.19 23.38 -28.78
N TYR A 752 12.99 23.07 -29.27
CA TYR A 752 12.73 22.79 -30.69
C TYR A 752 13.00 24.00 -31.61
N VAL A 753 12.47 25.19 -31.26
CA VAL A 753 12.67 26.41 -32.04
C VAL A 753 14.16 26.81 -32.07
N PRO A 754 14.91 26.83 -30.94
CA PRO A 754 16.37 27.03 -30.94
C PRO A 754 17.17 26.06 -31.80
N LEU A 755 16.78 24.78 -31.89
CA LEU A 755 17.44 23.79 -32.77
C LEU A 755 17.25 24.07 -34.28
N GLY A 756 16.41 25.06 -34.62
CA GLY A 756 16.10 25.50 -35.99
C GLY A 756 14.65 25.25 -36.39
N GLY A 757 13.85 24.59 -35.55
CA GLY A 757 12.45 24.28 -35.80
C GLY A 757 12.23 23.70 -37.21
N ASN A 758 11.39 24.38 -38.00
CA ASN A 758 11.08 24.04 -39.39
C ASN A 758 11.95 24.75 -40.44
N ARG A 759 12.93 25.57 -40.05
CA ARG A 759 13.58 26.56 -40.94
C ARG A 759 14.76 26.03 -41.74
N LYS A 760 15.37 24.90 -41.34
CA LYS A 760 16.60 24.35 -41.93
C LYS A 760 16.37 23.11 -42.81
N GLY A 761 15.24 23.07 -43.53
CA GLY A 761 14.89 21.96 -44.43
C GLY A 761 14.19 20.77 -43.75
N LYS A 762 13.67 19.84 -44.57
CA LYS A 762 12.83 18.71 -44.11
C LYS A 762 13.59 17.75 -43.20
N ILE A 763 14.80 17.33 -43.58
CA ILE A 763 15.62 16.40 -42.78
C ILE A 763 15.90 16.96 -41.39
N ARG A 764 16.39 18.21 -41.31
CA ARG A 764 16.68 18.85 -40.01
C ARG A 764 15.42 19.02 -39.16
N THR A 765 14.27 19.22 -39.79
CA THR A 765 12.98 19.31 -39.09
C THR A 765 12.62 18.00 -38.39
N TYR A 766 12.80 16.85 -39.07
CA TYR A 766 12.55 15.53 -38.48
C TYR A 766 13.55 15.21 -37.36
N ILE A 767 14.84 15.50 -37.57
CA ILE A 767 15.88 15.35 -36.55
C ILE A 767 15.55 16.20 -35.31
N ASN A 768 15.16 17.47 -35.52
CA ASN A 768 14.80 18.37 -34.42
C ASN A 768 13.58 17.85 -33.64
N LEU A 769 12.56 17.31 -34.32
CA LEU A 769 11.39 16.70 -33.67
C LEU A 769 11.80 15.48 -32.84
N PHE A 770 12.59 14.58 -33.43
CA PHE A 770 13.07 13.37 -32.77
C PHE A 770 13.91 13.69 -31.53
N ILE A 771 14.89 14.59 -31.63
CA ILE A 771 15.72 15.06 -30.50
C ILE A 771 14.84 15.70 -29.42
N THR A 772 13.86 16.54 -29.80
CA THR A 772 12.97 17.19 -28.83
C THR A 772 12.18 16.15 -28.03
N MET A 773 11.66 15.11 -28.70
CA MET A 773 10.91 14.07 -28.01
C MET A 773 11.78 13.09 -27.23
N LEU A 774 13.00 12.77 -27.69
CA LEU A 774 13.97 11.98 -26.92
C LEU A 774 14.35 12.68 -25.62
N LEU A 775 14.68 13.97 -25.68
CA LEU A 775 15.00 14.76 -24.50
C LEU A 775 13.76 14.98 -23.61
N GLY A 776 12.58 15.10 -24.21
CA GLY A 776 11.32 15.10 -23.46
C GLY A 776 11.05 13.78 -22.74
N GLY A 777 11.35 12.64 -23.37
CA GLY A 777 11.31 11.32 -22.75
C GLY A 777 12.30 11.20 -21.60
N LEU A 778 13.58 11.49 -21.85
CA LEU A 778 14.62 11.48 -20.82
C LEU A 778 14.29 12.39 -19.64
N TRP A 779 13.62 13.52 -19.89
CA TRP A 779 13.15 14.41 -18.83
C TRP A 779 12.16 13.75 -17.88
N HIS A 780 11.33 12.81 -18.34
CA HIS A 780 10.40 12.09 -17.48
C HIS A 780 11.13 11.20 -16.47
N GLY A 781 12.10 10.40 -16.91
CA GLY A 781 12.86 9.54 -16.01
C GLY A 781 14.20 9.06 -16.58
N ALA A 782 15.13 8.72 -15.69
CA ALA A 782 16.50 8.32 -16.02
C ALA A 782 16.59 6.82 -16.34
N ASN A 783 15.84 6.38 -17.36
CA ASN A 783 15.84 4.99 -17.82
C ASN A 783 15.67 4.93 -19.34
N ILE A 784 16.26 3.93 -19.99
CA ILE A 784 16.20 3.73 -21.44
C ILE A 784 14.76 3.56 -21.96
N LYS A 785 13.82 3.03 -21.16
CA LYS A 785 12.40 2.92 -21.57
C LYS A 785 11.77 4.29 -21.85
N PHE A 786 12.13 5.32 -21.07
CA PHE A 786 11.67 6.70 -21.31
C PHE A 786 12.28 7.31 -22.57
N VAL A 787 13.53 6.95 -22.87
CA VAL A 787 14.20 7.32 -24.13
C VAL A 787 13.46 6.68 -25.31
N ILE A 788 13.12 5.40 -25.22
CA ILE A 788 12.33 4.70 -26.25
C ILE A 788 10.95 5.32 -26.39
N TRP A 789 10.25 5.58 -25.28
CA TRP A 789 8.97 6.28 -25.29
C TRP A 789 9.05 7.62 -26.04
N GLY A 790 10.07 8.44 -25.74
CA GLY A 790 10.33 9.69 -26.44
C GLY A 790 10.64 9.49 -27.93
N GLY A 791 11.45 8.49 -28.25
CA GLY A 791 11.78 8.11 -29.62
C GLY A 791 10.55 7.71 -30.44
N LEU A 792 9.66 6.88 -29.88
CA LEU A 792 8.42 6.45 -30.52
C LEU A 792 7.53 7.66 -30.84
N HIS A 793 7.33 8.57 -29.90
CA HIS A 793 6.57 9.80 -30.14
C HIS A 793 7.23 10.71 -31.18
N GLY A 794 8.56 10.84 -31.16
CA GLY A 794 9.33 11.59 -32.14
C GLY A 794 9.17 11.04 -33.56
N LEU A 795 9.24 9.71 -33.69
CA LEU A 795 9.04 9.00 -34.95
C LEU A 795 7.61 9.18 -35.45
N ALA A 796 6.61 9.01 -34.59
CA ALA A 796 5.19 9.19 -34.94
C ALA A 796 4.87 10.62 -35.39
N LEU A 797 5.44 11.64 -34.74
CA LEU A 797 5.32 13.04 -35.18
C LEU A 797 5.98 13.26 -36.54
N GLY A 798 7.11 12.62 -36.80
CA GLY A 798 7.78 12.62 -38.09
C GLY A 798 6.94 11.97 -39.19
N ILE A 799 6.43 10.78 -38.94
CA ILE A 799 5.54 10.03 -39.86
C ILE A 799 4.29 10.86 -40.16
N HIS A 800 3.59 11.36 -39.15
CA HIS A 800 2.38 12.17 -39.35
C HIS A 800 2.65 13.43 -40.19
N LYS A 801 3.79 14.08 -39.97
CA LYS A 801 4.20 15.24 -40.77
C LYS A 801 4.54 14.87 -42.21
N PHE A 802 5.20 13.73 -42.42
CA PHE A 802 5.49 13.20 -43.75
C PHE A 802 4.21 12.83 -44.51
N SER A 803 3.27 12.13 -43.87
CA SER A 803 1.96 11.78 -44.46
C SER A 803 1.18 13.02 -44.90
N LYS A 804 1.20 14.10 -44.11
CA LYS A 804 0.59 15.40 -44.50
C LYS A 804 1.27 16.05 -45.72
N SER A 805 2.53 15.73 -45.99
CA SER A 805 3.24 16.25 -47.17
C SER A 805 2.93 15.45 -48.45
N LEU A 806 2.56 14.17 -48.31
CA LEU A 806 2.19 13.29 -49.43
C LEU A 806 0.72 13.41 -49.84
N ILE A 807 -0.16 13.79 -48.90
CA ILE A 807 -1.59 13.97 -49.13
C ILE A 807 -1.93 15.45 -48.88
N PRO A 808 -1.68 16.37 -49.84
CA PRO A 808 -2.08 17.76 -49.71
C PRO A 808 -3.61 17.83 -49.68
N SER A 809 -4.16 18.27 -48.55
CA SER A 809 -5.60 18.38 -48.31
C SER A 809 -6.28 19.31 -49.33
N HIS A 810 -6.80 18.77 -50.43
CA HIS A 810 -7.63 19.49 -51.41
C HIS A 810 -9.14 19.40 -51.11
N SER A 811 -9.56 18.70 -50.03
CA SER A 811 -10.98 18.62 -49.65
C SER A 811 -11.22 19.12 -48.23
N ASN A 812 -12.20 20.01 -48.07
CA ASN A 812 -12.35 20.88 -46.90
C ASN A 812 -13.03 20.24 -45.67
N LYS A 813 -13.34 18.94 -45.67
CA LYS A 813 -13.81 18.23 -44.46
C LYS A 813 -13.38 16.76 -44.48
N PRO A 814 -12.49 16.30 -43.57
CA PRO A 814 -12.22 14.88 -43.45
C PRO A 814 -13.52 14.14 -43.10
N ARG A 815 -13.83 13.10 -43.90
CA ARG A 815 -14.99 12.23 -43.70
C ARG A 815 -14.98 11.69 -42.26
N ILE A 816 -16.15 11.54 -41.63
CA ILE A 816 -16.30 11.09 -40.24
C ILE A 816 -15.50 9.78 -39.97
N PHE A 817 -15.49 8.89 -40.96
CA PHE A 817 -14.75 7.63 -40.95
C PHE A 817 -13.23 7.82 -40.82
N MET A 818 -12.64 8.79 -41.54
CA MET A 818 -11.21 9.09 -41.47
C MET A 818 -10.82 9.67 -40.10
N LYS A 819 -11.72 10.43 -39.46
CA LYS A 819 -11.51 10.90 -38.08
C LYS A 819 -11.55 9.74 -37.09
N LEU A 820 -12.47 8.79 -37.26
CA LEU A 820 -12.58 7.61 -36.41
C LEU A 820 -11.32 6.74 -36.50
N ILE A 821 -10.83 6.46 -37.71
CA ILE A 821 -9.57 5.72 -37.92
C ILE A 821 -8.39 6.47 -37.30
N GLY A 822 -8.28 7.77 -37.58
CA GLY A 822 -7.20 8.59 -37.01
C GLY A 822 -7.21 8.59 -35.48
N TRP A 823 -8.40 8.66 -34.88
CA TRP A 823 -8.58 8.52 -33.44
C TRP A 823 -8.17 7.14 -32.94
N LEU A 824 -8.66 6.04 -33.54
CA LEU A 824 -8.31 4.67 -33.14
C LEU A 824 -6.80 4.44 -33.18
N ILE A 825 -6.13 4.82 -34.28
CA ILE A 825 -4.68 4.68 -34.42
C ILE A 825 -3.96 5.51 -33.37
N THR A 826 -4.35 6.77 -33.18
CA THR A 826 -3.69 7.66 -32.22
C THR A 826 -3.86 7.16 -30.80
N PHE A 827 -5.07 6.75 -30.42
CA PHE A 827 -5.37 6.26 -29.08
C PHE A 827 -4.57 5.00 -28.75
N HIS A 828 -4.60 3.99 -29.62
CA HIS A 828 -3.88 2.73 -29.41
C HIS A 828 -2.37 2.92 -29.45
N PHE A 829 -1.85 3.80 -30.31
CA PHE A 829 -0.44 4.16 -30.32
C PHE A 829 0.00 4.80 -28.99
N VAL A 830 -0.81 5.71 -28.46
CA VAL A 830 -0.54 6.36 -27.17
C VAL A 830 -0.59 5.34 -26.02
N VAL A 831 -1.58 4.45 -26.00
CA VAL A 831 -1.68 3.35 -25.02
C VAL A 831 -0.47 2.42 -25.10
N PHE A 832 -0.05 2.05 -26.32
CA PHE A 832 1.16 1.25 -26.52
C PHE A 832 2.40 1.94 -25.96
N CYS A 833 2.56 3.25 -26.21
CA CYS A 833 3.65 4.01 -25.61
C CYS A 833 3.57 3.97 -24.08
N TRP A 834 2.38 4.04 -23.49
CA TRP A 834 2.24 3.99 -22.04
C TRP A 834 2.77 2.71 -21.37
N LEU A 835 2.87 1.58 -22.09
CA LEU A 835 3.55 0.39 -21.58
C LEU A 835 5.00 0.68 -21.19
N PHE A 836 5.76 1.40 -22.03
CA PHE A 836 7.14 1.80 -21.75
C PHE A 836 7.25 2.80 -20.59
N PHE A 837 6.18 3.55 -20.34
CA PHE A 837 6.14 4.54 -19.28
C PHE A 837 5.82 3.90 -17.91
N ARG A 838 5.02 2.83 -17.86
CA ARG A 838 4.57 2.20 -16.60
C ARG A 838 5.37 0.97 -16.18
N ALA A 839 5.74 0.11 -17.14
CA ALA A 839 6.34 -1.18 -16.83
C ALA A 839 7.64 -1.01 -16.01
N PRO A 840 7.94 -1.88 -15.04
CA PRO A 840 9.17 -1.81 -14.23
C PRO A 840 10.43 -2.12 -15.04
N ASP A 841 10.32 -2.91 -16.11
CA ASP A 841 11.43 -3.34 -16.97
C ASP A 841 10.93 -3.71 -18.38
N TYR A 842 11.85 -4.10 -19.26
CA TYR A 842 11.53 -4.54 -20.62
C TYR A 842 10.86 -5.90 -20.69
N GLU A 843 11.15 -6.78 -19.73
CA GLU A 843 10.60 -8.13 -19.69
C GLU A 843 9.09 -8.06 -19.43
N THR A 844 8.65 -7.21 -18.52
CA THR A 844 7.22 -6.97 -18.27
C THR A 844 6.51 -6.52 -19.55
N ILE A 845 7.10 -5.61 -20.33
CA ILE A 845 6.52 -5.13 -21.59
C ILE A 845 6.38 -6.30 -22.57
N SER A 846 7.41 -7.13 -22.72
CA SER A 846 7.37 -8.27 -23.65
C SER A 846 6.34 -9.32 -23.20
N LEU A 847 6.24 -9.61 -21.90
CA LEU A 847 5.25 -10.53 -21.34
C LEU A 847 3.81 -10.04 -21.55
N MET A 848 3.55 -8.75 -21.32
CA MET A 848 2.21 -8.16 -21.57
C MET A 848 1.84 -8.25 -23.05
N LEU A 849 2.76 -7.88 -23.96
CA LEU A 849 2.53 -7.96 -25.40
C LEU A 849 2.37 -9.41 -25.88
N ALA A 850 3.11 -10.35 -25.29
CA ALA A 850 2.96 -11.77 -25.58
C ALA A 850 1.57 -12.25 -25.19
N GLN A 851 1.10 -11.98 -23.96
CA GLN A 851 -0.26 -12.34 -23.53
C GLN A 851 -1.33 -11.76 -24.46
N ILE A 852 -1.23 -10.46 -24.81
CA ILE A 852 -2.15 -9.80 -25.76
C ILE A 852 -2.14 -10.49 -27.14
N GLY A 853 -0.97 -10.93 -27.61
CA GLY A 853 -0.82 -11.52 -28.93
C GLY A 853 -1.15 -13.02 -29.03
N THR A 854 -0.89 -13.80 -27.98
CA THR A 854 -0.92 -15.28 -28.05
C THR A 854 -1.99 -15.93 -27.18
N ASN A 855 -2.48 -15.26 -26.13
CA ASN A 855 -3.43 -15.82 -25.18
C ASN A 855 -4.48 -14.77 -24.77
N PHE A 856 -5.25 -14.30 -25.76
CA PHE A 856 -6.17 -13.17 -25.55
C PHE A 856 -7.33 -13.49 -24.59
N GLY A 857 -7.88 -14.72 -24.61
CA GLY A 857 -8.91 -15.17 -23.66
C GLY A 857 -10.26 -14.44 -23.79
N LEU A 858 -10.69 -14.14 -25.03
CA LEU A 858 -11.91 -13.36 -25.31
C LEU A 858 -13.18 -14.04 -24.78
N GLU A 859 -13.18 -15.36 -24.74
CA GLU A 859 -14.26 -16.22 -24.24
C GLU A 859 -14.66 -15.90 -22.79
N HIS A 860 -13.74 -15.38 -21.97
CA HIS A 860 -13.99 -14.99 -20.59
C HIS A 860 -14.25 -13.49 -20.41
N ALA A 861 -14.24 -12.69 -21.48
CA ALA A 861 -14.36 -11.23 -21.39
C ALA A 861 -15.65 -10.77 -20.70
N PHE A 862 -16.78 -11.43 -20.96
CA PHE A 862 -18.05 -11.09 -20.32
C PHE A 862 -18.02 -11.43 -18.81
N GLU A 863 -17.45 -12.58 -18.46
CA GLU A 863 -17.27 -12.98 -17.06
C GLU A 863 -16.42 -11.94 -16.30
N TYR A 864 -15.30 -11.49 -16.89
CA TYR A 864 -14.45 -10.45 -16.29
C TYR A 864 -15.15 -9.10 -16.18
N LEU A 865 -15.83 -8.63 -17.24
CA LEU A 865 -16.47 -7.31 -17.24
C LEU A 865 -17.58 -7.17 -16.20
N PHE A 866 -18.30 -8.26 -15.93
CA PHE A 866 -19.48 -8.27 -15.04
C PHE A 866 -19.23 -8.96 -13.70
N ALA A 867 -18.02 -9.50 -13.46
CA ALA A 867 -17.64 -10.03 -12.15
C ALA A 867 -17.78 -8.95 -11.07
N PRO A 868 -18.35 -9.27 -9.88
CA PRO A 868 -18.53 -8.30 -8.80
C PRO A 868 -17.24 -7.58 -8.39
N ASP A 869 -16.09 -8.28 -8.43
CA ASP A 869 -14.79 -7.73 -8.03
C ASP A 869 -14.19 -6.76 -9.07
N TYR A 870 -14.55 -6.91 -10.35
CA TYR A 870 -13.99 -6.12 -11.47
C TYR A 870 -14.94 -5.06 -12.02
N SER A 871 -16.25 -5.28 -11.94
CA SER A 871 -17.24 -4.38 -12.51
C SER A 871 -17.16 -2.92 -12.00
N PRO A 872 -16.85 -2.63 -10.72
CA PRO A 872 -16.67 -1.25 -10.26
C PRO A 872 -15.44 -0.59 -10.91
N ILE A 873 -14.37 -1.36 -11.11
CA ILE A 873 -13.11 -0.89 -11.71
C ILE A 873 -13.36 -0.49 -13.17
N PHE A 874 -13.99 -1.37 -13.95
CA PHE A 874 -14.29 -1.09 -15.35
C PHE A 874 -15.32 0.01 -15.52
N LEU A 875 -16.28 0.14 -14.59
CA LEU A 875 -17.20 1.27 -14.57
C LEU A 875 -16.46 2.61 -14.32
N LEU A 876 -15.52 2.65 -13.39
CA LEU A 876 -14.69 3.83 -13.14
C LEU A 876 -13.77 4.16 -14.32
N MET A 877 -13.19 3.14 -14.97
CA MET A 877 -12.41 3.31 -16.21
C MET A 877 -13.28 3.93 -17.31
N LEU A 878 -14.46 3.35 -17.54
CA LEU A 878 -15.42 3.86 -18.51
C LEU A 878 -15.82 5.29 -18.16
N MET A 879 -16.16 5.58 -16.91
CA MET A 879 -16.50 6.93 -16.45
C MET A 879 -15.34 7.90 -16.73
N GLY A 880 -14.10 7.53 -16.43
CA GLY A 880 -12.93 8.36 -16.73
C GLY A 880 -12.75 8.66 -18.22
N PHE A 881 -12.99 7.68 -19.10
CA PHE A 881 -13.02 7.92 -20.55
C PHE A 881 -14.19 8.82 -20.96
N LEU A 882 -15.39 8.60 -20.41
CA LEU A 882 -16.57 9.42 -20.69
C LEU A 882 -16.41 10.87 -20.24
N LEU A 883 -15.59 11.16 -19.21
CA LEU A 883 -15.25 12.53 -18.80
C LEU A 883 -14.65 13.34 -19.97
N HIS A 884 -13.94 12.71 -20.90
CA HIS A 884 -13.37 13.39 -22.06
C HIS A 884 -14.44 13.84 -23.05
N LEU A 885 -15.61 13.20 -23.06
CA LEU A 885 -16.71 13.53 -23.97
C LEU A 885 -17.52 14.73 -23.48
N ILE A 886 -17.35 15.19 -22.24
CA ILE A 886 -18.09 16.29 -21.66
C ILE A 886 -17.62 17.61 -22.29
N PRO A 887 -18.48 18.34 -23.04
CA PRO A 887 -18.06 19.59 -23.66
C PRO A 887 -17.84 20.73 -22.65
N ASP A 888 -16.82 21.57 -22.88
CA ASP A 888 -16.42 22.70 -22.00
C ASP A 888 -17.57 23.65 -21.61
N LYS A 889 -18.56 23.82 -22.51
CA LYS A 889 -19.75 24.65 -22.24
C LYS A 889 -20.55 24.19 -21.02
N TYR A 890 -20.50 22.90 -20.67
CA TYR A 890 -21.18 22.39 -19.49
C TYR A 890 -20.41 22.69 -18.22
N GLU A 891 -19.08 22.62 -18.27
CA GLU A 891 -18.22 23.05 -17.16
C GLU A 891 -18.46 24.52 -16.83
N LEU A 892 -18.49 25.40 -17.85
CA LEU A 892 -18.79 26.82 -17.69
C LEU A 892 -20.18 27.06 -17.09
N LYS A 893 -21.19 26.29 -17.53
CA LYS A 893 -22.54 26.39 -16.95
C LYS A 893 -22.57 25.99 -15.48
N ILE A 894 -21.88 24.93 -15.10
CA ILE A 894 -21.76 24.50 -13.70
C ILE A 894 -21.07 25.60 -12.89
N GLN A 895 -19.95 26.13 -13.36
CA GLN A 895 -19.23 27.24 -12.72
C GLN A 895 -20.14 28.46 -12.52
N HIS A 896 -20.93 28.85 -13.53
CA HIS A 896 -21.87 29.96 -13.42
C HIS A 896 -22.97 29.73 -12.39
N VAL A 897 -23.50 28.50 -12.28
CA VAL A 897 -24.53 28.16 -11.28
C VAL A 897 -23.98 28.30 -9.86
N PHE A 898 -22.78 27.77 -9.58
CA PHE A 898 -22.15 27.89 -8.27
C PHE A 898 -21.74 29.34 -7.94
N ALA A 899 -21.33 30.12 -8.94
CA ALA A 899 -20.88 31.49 -8.75
C ALA A 899 -21.98 32.50 -8.40
N ASN A 900 -23.23 32.28 -8.84
CA ASN A 900 -24.26 33.33 -8.83
C ASN A 900 -25.28 33.29 -7.68
N ARG A 901 -25.15 32.43 -6.64
CA ARG A 901 -25.90 32.52 -5.35
C ARG A 901 -25.69 31.36 -4.36
N TRP A 902 -24.90 30.34 -4.66
CA TRP A 902 -24.91 29.06 -3.92
C TRP A 902 -23.52 28.65 -3.42
N TRP A 903 -22.75 29.57 -2.84
CA TRP A 903 -21.49 29.21 -2.14
C TRP A 903 -21.71 28.16 -1.02
N PRO A 904 -22.86 28.11 -0.29
CA PRO A 904 -23.13 27.02 0.63
C PRO A 904 -23.24 25.66 -0.07
N ALA A 905 -23.74 25.62 -1.31
CA ALA A 905 -23.82 24.38 -2.09
C ALA A 905 -22.44 23.88 -2.51
N LEU A 906 -21.48 24.77 -2.74
CA LEU A 906 -20.08 24.40 -2.91
C LEU A 906 -19.52 23.75 -1.64
N GLY A 907 -19.85 24.32 -0.47
CA GLY A 907 -19.52 23.73 0.84
C GLY A 907 -20.14 22.34 1.04
N ILE A 908 -21.44 22.18 0.74
CA ILE A 908 -22.12 20.87 0.80
C ILE A 908 -21.47 19.88 -0.17
N THR A 909 -21.14 20.31 -1.39
CA THR A 909 -20.48 19.46 -2.39
C THR A 909 -19.08 19.05 -1.91
N ALA A 910 -18.35 19.94 -1.25
CA ALA A 910 -17.06 19.61 -0.62
C ALA A 910 -17.22 18.58 0.50
N ILE A 911 -18.21 18.74 1.39
CA ILE A 911 -18.49 17.77 2.46
C ILE A 911 -18.88 16.41 1.89
N LEU A 912 -19.78 16.38 0.91
CA LEU A 912 -20.16 15.14 0.23
C LEU A 912 -18.96 14.49 -0.47
N MET A 913 -18.08 15.29 -1.07
CA MET A 913 -16.86 14.79 -1.70
C MET A 913 -15.92 14.17 -0.66
N VAL A 914 -15.79 14.75 0.53
CA VAL A 914 -15.02 14.14 1.63
C VAL A 914 -15.60 12.79 2.03
N VAL A 915 -16.94 12.67 2.11
CA VAL A 915 -17.60 11.38 2.38
C VAL A 915 -17.32 10.36 1.28
N VAL A 916 -17.42 10.74 0.01
CA VAL A 916 -17.09 9.85 -1.12
C VAL A 916 -15.62 9.44 -1.07
N ILE A 917 -14.70 10.38 -0.89
CA ILE A 917 -13.27 10.09 -0.76
C ILE A 917 -13.02 9.10 0.38
N TYR A 918 -13.69 9.26 1.51
CA TYR A 918 -13.56 8.34 2.64
C TYR A 918 -13.99 6.91 2.27
N GLN A 919 -15.05 6.75 1.48
CA GLN A 919 -15.50 5.43 0.99
C GLN A 919 -14.55 4.78 -0.02
N PHE A 920 -13.82 5.58 -0.79
CA PHE A 920 -12.88 5.09 -1.83
C PHE A 920 -11.42 5.06 -1.36
N LYS A 921 -11.13 5.50 -0.13
CA LYS A 921 -9.78 5.57 0.42
C LYS A 921 -9.20 4.14 0.47
N SER A 922 -8.14 3.89 -0.30
CA SER A 922 -7.32 2.68 -0.14
C SER A 922 -6.59 2.72 1.19
N SER A 923 -6.17 1.55 1.69
CA SER A 923 -5.34 1.47 2.89
C SER A 923 -4.13 2.40 2.76
N GLU A 924 -3.48 2.45 1.59
CA GLU A 924 -2.35 3.34 1.28
C GLU A 924 -2.70 4.63 0.55
N ILE A 925 -1.97 5.72 0.86
CA ILE A 925 -2.00 6.95 0.07
C ILE A 925 -1.09 6.74 -1.14
N GLN A 926 -1.67 6.62 -2.33
CA GLN A 926 -0.90 6.53 -3.56
C GLN A 926 -0.27 7.90 -3.87
N PRO A 927 1.08 8.02 -3.93
CA PRO A 927 1.71 9.26 -4.34
C PRO A 927 1.27 9.61 -5.77
N PHE A 928 1.37 10.90 -6.16
CA PHE A 928 1.16 11.24 -7.56
C PHE A 928 2.22 10.55 -8.42
N ILE A 929 1.84 10.10 -9.61
CA ILE A 929 2.67 9.23 -10.46
C ILE A 929 4.04 9.85 -10.77
N TYR A 930 4.11 11.18 -10.89
CA TYR A 930 5.37 11.89 -11.15
C TYR A 930 6.35 11.92 -9.96
N PHE A 931 5.94 11.55 -8.75
CA PHE A 931 6.87 11.35 -7.63
C PHE A 931 7.62 10.03 -7.74
N GLN A 932 7.16 9.10 -8.59
CA GLN A 932 7.77 7.78 -8.75
C GLN A 932 8.92 7.76 -9.78
N PHE A 933 9.17 8.88 -10.50
CA PHE A 933 10.06 8.93 -11.67
C PHE A 933 11.22 9.93 -11.59
#